data_AF-A0A3C0BMG3-F1
#
_entry.id   AF-A0A3C0BMG3-F1
#
_cell.length_a   1.000
_cell.length_b   1.000
_cell.length_c   1.000
_cell.angle_alpha   90.00
_cell.angle_beta   90.00
_cell.angle_gamma   90.00
#
_symmetry.space_group_name_H-M   'P 1'
#
loop_
_entity.id
_entity.type
_entity.pdbx_description
1 polymer ?
#
loop_
_entity_poly.entity_id
_entity_poly.type
_entity_poly.pdbx_seq_one_letter_code
_entity_poly.pdbx_strand_id
1 'polypeptide(L)'
;MPDDGISYTVCAERLVSFTRKTCAAIRYTVTSSAPAGSTLSVKIVSGIDTTASNISAEEDPRVGAKFSSRPLIVDSSAAENGTLSFSAHTRNSGLPLYGTVIQSVSAGGKQVSPVKAETDGGPHEEYAFQLEPGESAVLVKFISYDISSAEDSIENAVSFARAGFMQAENEQREYLSRFWKTAYMHIDGNIEDEKAVNFNTFHLLQSAGKDGRSSIAAKGLTAEGYEGHYFWDSEAYACPVFTYIQPDIARALLAYRAHILPLAEERAAEMSLKGALYPWRTISGHETSAYYPAGTAQYHIDADIMFALNKYLTAAGYPPENSGQLTEKDICAMAVETARMWMSLGSFIPEKGGRFCINEVTGPDEYTACVDNNAYTNLMARENLRISIKIAEKYRAASDAEIAQWKKAADSMYIPFDESAGIYPQDDSFMAKADWDFALTPPENYPLLLHYHPLVIYRHRVLKQPDLVLAQFLLSGLFSRAEKIRNFLFYEKYTTGDSSLSHCIQCIAACESSDIPKAESYFNKTVRMDIEDINGNTADGIHTACMAGSWMAVVYGFAGFRDYGGSWSFNPQLPGTWRNLSFALRLSGMRLELYFTKERASYTLRAEDTQTDGGLKELTLTHRNIRFTLHDGETKEFDLRPAVKAVLFDLDGVITDTAELHFRAWKSLAEKYGLSFDRSISSRMSGRSRADSLDLMLAENNASWTQKQKDAAADEKNKIYVDSLSTLTPKDILPGIAKFIGALKEHGIKCVLASASRNAPLVLEKLGLSACFDAVADPSQLQKGKPEPDIYLKAAELSGEWYTDCVGIEDAQSGVDAIKKAGIRAVGVGRNLRGADILVSSTEELSLNVLAQETH
;
A
#
# COMPACT_ATOMS: atom_id res chain seq x y z
N MET A 1 21.16 -27.50 39.90
CA MET A 1 20.52 -28.80 39.67
C MET A 1 21.56 -29.87 39.94
N PRO A 2 21.33 -30.86 40.81
CA PRO A 2 22.17 -32.04 40.80
C PRO A 2 21.95 -32.74 39.45
N ASP A 3 23.03 -33.13 38.79
CA ASP A 3 23.03 -33.79 37.49
C ASP A 3 22.92 -35.30 37.74
N ASP A 4 21.70 -35.77 38.01
CA ASP A 4 21.36 -37.17 38.31
C ASP A 4 21.41 -38.09 37.07
N GLY A 5 21.86 -37.57 35.92
CA GLY A 5 22.07 -38.34 34.68
C GLY A 5 20.78 -38.81 34.00
N ILE A 6 19.62 -38.39 34.50
CA ILE A 6 18.31 -38.72 33.95
C ILE A 6 17.96 -37.68 32.88
N SER A 7 17.95 -38.11 31.62
CA SER A 7 17.55 -37.26 30.50
C SER A 7 16.13 -37.60 30.03
N TYR A 8 15.41 -36.59 29.54
CA TYR A 8 14.07 -36.75 28.96
C TYR A 8 13.84 -35.71 27.86
N THR A 9 12.89 -35.98 26.98
CA THR A 9 12.46 -35.06 25.92
C THR A 9 11.02 -34.63 26.16
N VAL A 10 10.73 -33.34 25.97
CA VAL A 10 9.36 -32.81 25.97
C VAL A 10 9.05 -32.26 24.58
N CYS A 11 7.98 -32.76 23.97
CA CYS A 11 7.40 -32.20 22.75
C CYS A 11 6.06 -31.52 23.11
N ALA A 12 5.84 -30.31 22.58
CA ALA A 12 4.61 -29.56 22.78
C ALA A 12 4.04 -29.13 21.42
N GLU A 13 2.80 -29.53 21.16
CA GLU A 13 2.07 -29.18 19.95
C GLU A 13 0.77 -28.51 20.34
N ARG A 14 0.44 -27.40 19.69
CA ARG A 14 -0.76 -26.61 19.99
C ARG A 14 -1.42 -26.11 18.73
N LEU A 15 -2.74 -26.04 18.73
CA LEU A 15 -3.53 -25.45 17.65
C LEU A 15 -4.75 -24.73 18.21
N VAL A 16 -5.11 -23.62 17.58
CA VAL A 16 -6.42 -22.96 17.71
C VAL A 16 -7.16 -23.25 16.41
N SER A 17 -8.35 -23.83 16.50
CA SER A 17 -9.04 -24.39 15.33
C SER A 17 -9.63 -23.29 14.45
N PHE A 18 -9.37 -23.36 13.14
CA PHE A 18 -10.04 -22.48 12.16
C PHE A 18 -11.46 -22.95 11.81
N THR A 19 -11.77 -24.24 11.98
CA THR A 19 -13.07 -24.85 11.64
C THR A 19 -14.04 -24.82 12.82
N ARG A 20 -13.52 -24.88 14.06
CA ARG A 20 -14.28 -24.88 15.31
C ARG A 20 -13.87 -23.66 16.14
N LYS A 21 -14.53 -22.53 15.91
CA LYS A 21 -14.07 -21.18 16.35
C LYS A 21 -13.82 -21.05 17.87
N THR A 22 -14.53 -21.80 18.70
CA THR A 22 -14.40 -21.76 20.17
C THR A 22 -13.37 -22.74 20.72
N CYS A 23 -12.74 -23.56 19.86
CA CYS A 23 -11.93 -24.70 20.28
C CYS A 23 -10.42 -24.53 20.03
N ALA A 24 -9.62 -25.05 20.97
CA ALA A 24 -8.17 -25.20 20.86
C ALA A 24 -7.71 -26.54 21.41
N ALA A 25 -6.56 -27.06 20.97
CA ALA A 25 -5.99 -28.29 21.48
C ALA A 25 -4.51 -28.16 21.80
N ILE A 26 -4.05 -28.87 22.82
CA ILE A 26 -2.65 -28.97 23.21
C ILE A 26 -2.29 -30.45 23.42
N ARG A 27 -1.16 -30.89 22.88
CA ARG A 27 -0.58 -32.21 23.11
C ARG A 27 0.83 -32.04 23.67
N TYR A 28 1.06 -32.58 24.86
CA TYR A 28 2.37 -32.69 25.48
C TYR A 28 2.80 -34.15 25.50
N THR A 29 4.02 -34.42 25.02
CA THR A 29 4.64 -35.74 25.09
C THR A 29 5.94 -35.64 25.87
N VAL A 30 6.04 -36.40 26.97
CA VAL A 30 7.27 -36.55 27.77
C VAL A 30 7.82 -37.94 27.51
N THR A 31 9.01 -38.04 26.94
CA THR A 31 9.68 -39.32 26.65
C THR A 31 10.90 -39.48 27.56
N SER A 32 10.95 -40.60 28.28
CA SER A 32 12.11 -40.95 29.10
C SER A 32 13.29 -41.34 28.22
N SER A 33 14.41 -40.63 28.36
CA SER A 33 15.71 -40.95 27.77
C SER A 33 16.67 -41.46 28.85
N ALA A 34 16.14 -41.95 29.97
CA ALA A 34 16.92 -42.44 31.09
C ALA A 34 17.73 -43.70 30.71
N PRO A 35 18.90 -43.95 31.32
CA PRO A 35 19.66 -45.19 31.10
C PRO A 35 18.87 -46.46 31.44
N ALA A 36 19.19 -47.56 30.77
CA ALA A 36 18.63 -48.88 31.07
C ALA A 36 18.80 -49.22 32.57
N GLY A 37 17.69 -49.58 33.24
CA GLY A 37 17.68 -49.87 34.68
C GLY A 37 17.41 -48.67 35.59
N SER A 38 17.03 -47.51 35.03
CA SER A 38 16.55 -46.34 35.78
C SER A 38 15.17 -45.90 35.28
N THR A 39 14.32 -45.41 36.19
CA THR A 39 12.97 -44.93 35.87
C THR A 39 12.87 -43.42 36.05
N LEU A 40 12.14 -42.76 35.16
CA LEU A 40 11.83 -41.34 35.27
C LEU A 40 10.52 -41.14 36.03
N SER A 41 10.57 -40.49 37.18
CA SER A 41 9.38 -40.08 37.93
C SER A 41 8.81 -38.80 37.34
N VAL A 42 7.57 -38.84 36.85
CA VAL A 42 6.91 -37.69 36.21
C VAL A 42 5.67 -37.28 37.02
N LYS A 43 5.57 -35.97 37.29
CA LYS A 43 4.36 -35.33 37.78
C LYS A 43 3.88 -34.31 36.75
N ILE A 44 2.66 -34.47 36.25
CA ILE A 44 2.00 -33.50 35.36
C ILE A 44 0.93 -32.77 36.17
N VAL A 45 0.97 -31.44 36.17
CA VAL A 45 -0.11 -30.59 36.68
C VAL A 45 -0.76 -29.90 35.50
N SER A 46 -2.03 -30.21 35.23
CA SER A 46 -2.78 -29.59 34.14
C SER A 46 -3.94 -28.79 34.71
N GLY A 47 -3.96 -27.49 34.42
CA GLY A 47 -4.97 -26.57 34.92
C GLY A 47 -5.46 -25.55 33.90
N ILE A 48 -6.44 -24.76 34.33
CA ILE A 48 -6.81 -23.48 33.74
C ILE A 48 -6.38 -22.40 34.71
N ASP A 49 -5.43 -21.55 34.32
CA ASP A 49 -5.05 -20.39 35.12
C ASP A 49 -6.10 -19.29 34.97
N THR A 50 -6.76 -18.96 36.07
CA THR A 50 -7.79 -17.90 36.12
C THR A 50 -7.30 -16.63 36.81
N THR A 51 -6.00 -16.56 37.11
CA THR A 51 -5.35 -15.44 37.80
C THR A 51 -4.64 -14.46 36.88
N ALA A 52 -4.61 -14.75 35.57
CA ALA A 52 -4.01 -13.91 34.54
C ALA A 52 -4.49 -12.45 34.66
N SER A 53 -3.56 -11.52 34.49
CA SER A 53 -3.80 -10.08 34.60
C SER A 53 -3.29 -9.34 33.36
N ASN A 54 -3.91 -8.21 33.07
CA ASN A 54 -3.49 -7.31 32.01
C ASN A 54 -2.16 -6.61 32.32
N ILE A 55 -1.46 -6.20 31.27
CA ILE A 55 -0.22 -5.42 31.35
C ILE A 55 -0.55 -4.01 31.87
N SER A 56 0.09 -3.60 32.96
CA SER A 56 0.02 -2.22 33.47
C SER A 56 1.06 -1.37 32.76
N ALA A 57 0.63 -0.37 31.98
CA ALA A 57 1.55 0.57 31.35
C ALA A 57 1.82 1.78 32.25
N GLU A 58 3.10 1.97 32.62
CA GLU A 58 3.56 3.14 33.37
C GLU A 58 4.04 4.29 32.46
N GLU A 59 4.61 4.00 31.27
CA GLU A 59 5.30 5.02 30.43
C GLU A 59 4.76 5.20 28.99
N ASP A 60 4.25 4.17 28.30
CA ASP A 60 3.74 4.28 26.93
C ASP A 60 2.20 4.27 26.87
N PRO A 61 1.54 5.37 26.45
CA PRO A 61 0.07 5.44 26.36
C PRO A 61 -0.55 4.57 25.26
N ARG A 62 0.25 3.93 24.40
CA ARG A 62 -0.19 2.98 23.36
C ARG A 62 -0.30 1.54 23.88
N VAL A 63 0.33 1.24 25.01
CA VAL A 63 0.37 -0.10 25.61
C VAL A 63 -0.61 -0.16 26.76
N GLY A 64 -1.45 -1.19 26.81
CA GLY A 64 -2.21 -1.59 28.00
C GLY A 64 -3.30 -0.63 28.50
N ALA A 65 -4.46 -1.20 28.82
CA ALA A 65 -5.49 -0.48 29.56
C ALA A 65 -5.04 -0.29 31.02
N LYS A 66 -5.11 0.95 31.53
CA LYS A 66 -4.98 1.23 32.97
C LYS A 66 -6.22 0.73 33.71
N PHE A 67 -6.35 -0.59 33.85
CA PHE A 67 -7.38 -1.18 34.69
C PHE A 67 -7.01 -0.99 36.16
N SER A 68 -7.87 -0.30 36.92
CA SER A 68 -7.70 -0.11 38.37
C SER A 68 -7.96 -1.39 39.20
N SER A 69 -8.44 -2.46 38.56
CA SER A 69 -8.76 -3.75 39.18
C SER A 69 -8.76 -4.87 38.14
N ARG A 70 -8.78 -6.14 38.57
CA ARG A 70 -8.86 -7.29 37.65
C ARG A 70 -10.15 -7.21 36.81
N PRO A 71 -10.06 -7.21 35.46
CA PRO A 71 -11.23 -7.02 34.61
C PRO A 71 -12.11 -8.28 34.49
N LEU A 72 -11.56 -9.47 34.68
CA LEU A 72 -12.31 -10.74 34.70
C LEU A 72 -12.62 -11.16 36.14
N ILE A 73 -13.88 -11.47 36.43
CA ILE A 73 -14.36 -11.98 37.73
C ILE A 73 -14.74 -13.45 37.52
N VAL A 74 -14.11 -14.35 38.28
CA VAL A 74 -14.44 -15.78 38.26
C VAL A 74 -15.64 -16.03 39.17
N ASP A 75 -16.70 -16.59 38.61
CA ASP A 75 -17.94 -16.91 39.33
C ASP A 75 -17.90 -18.30 39.94
N SER A 76 -17.40 -19.28 39.19
CA SER A 76 -17.28 -20.66 39.63
C SER A 76 -16.16 -21.40 38.89
N SER A 77 -15.63 -22.46 39.50
CA SER A 77 -14.66 -23.36 38.88
C SER A 77 -14.83 -24.78 39.40
N ALA A 78 -14.52 -25.76 38.56
CA ALA A 78 -14.61 -27.18 38.88
C ALA A 78 -13.52 -28.00 38.18
N ALA A 79 -13.03 -29.04 38.85
CA ALA A 79 -12.07 -30.01 38.34
C ALA A 79 -12.53 -31.42 38.74
N GLU A 80 -12.88 -32.25 37.76
CA GLU A 80 -13.37 -33.61 37.99
C GLU A 80 -13.05 -34.55 36.82
N ASN A 81 -12.37 -35.67 37.11
CA ASN A 81 -12.17 -36.81 36.22
C ASN A 81 -11.75 -36.44 34.79
N GLY A 82 -10.72 -35.60 34.64
CA GLY A 82 -10.23 -35.18 33.33
C GLY A 82 -11.08 -34.08 32.68
N THR A 83 -11.98 -33.45 33.44
CA THR A 83 -12.73 -32.26 33.01
C THR A 83 -12.42 -31.08 33.92
N LEU A 84 -11.96 -29.98 33.35
CA LEU A 84 -11.75 -28.71 34.06
C LEU A 84 -12.72 -27.68 33.48
N SER A 85 -13.35 -26.87 34.33
CA SER A 85 -14.26 -25.82 33.85
C SER A 85 -14.28 -24.60 34.77
N PHE A 86 -14.64 -23.45 34.20
CA PHE A 86 -14.95 -22.24 34.96
C PHE A 86 -16.03 -21.41 34.25
N SER A 87 -16.71 -20.58 35.03
CA SER A 87 -17.53 -19.49 34.54
C SER A 87 -17.01 -18.16 35.09
N ALA A 88 -17.03 -17.13 34.27
CA ALA A 88 -16.58 -15.79 34.62
C ALA A 88 -17.39 -14.72 33.90
N HIS A 89 -17.27 -13.48 34.35
CA HIS A 89 -17.78 -12.31 33.64
C HIS A 89 -16.82 -11.13 33.73
N THR A 90 -16.90 -10.24 32.74
CA THR A 90 -16.17 -8.97 32.75
C THR A 90 -16.79 -8.01 33.76
N ARG A 91 -15.94 -7.33 34.56
CA ARG A 91 -16.35 -6.49 35.69
C ARG A 91 -17.27 -5.33 35.30
N ASN A 92 -16.95 -4.64 34.20
CA ASN A 92 -17.65 -3.41 33.82
C ASN A 92 -18.77 -3.68 32.81
N SER A 93 -18.52 -4.50 31.79
CA SER A 93 -19.47 -4.79 30.72
C SER A 93 -20.40 -5.96 31.02
N GLY A 94 -20.09 -6.80 32.02
CA GLY A 94 -20.89 -7.98 32.35
C GLY A 94 -20.86 -9.10 31.31
N LEU A 95 -20.03 -9.01 30.27
CA LEU A 95 -19.86 -10.05 29.25
C LEU A 95 -19.42 -11.36 29.90
N PRO A 96 -20.15 -12.47 29.67
CA PRO A 96 -19.79 -13.77 30.24
C PRO A 96 -18.68 -14.45 29.45
N LEU A 97 -17.94 -15.33 30.14
CA LEU A 97 -16.95 -16.24 29.57
C LEU A 97 -17.03 -17.59 30.29
N TYR A 98 -17.19 -18.65 29.51
CA TYR A 98 -17.22 -20.02 29.97
C TYR A 98 -16.04 -20.77 29.37
N GLY A 99 -15.30 -21.49 30.20
CA GLY A 99 -14.17 -22.32 29.75
C GLY A 99 -14.36 -23.76 30.15
N THR A 100 -14.07 -24.68 29.22
CA THR A 100 -14.07 -26.12 29.48
C THR A 100 -12.86 -26.78 28.85
N VAL A 101 -12.21 -27.67 29.59
CA VAL A 101 -11.12 -28.51 29.10
C VAL A 101 -11.47 -29.97 29.35
N ILE A 102 -11.51 -30.76 28.29
CA ILE A 102 -11.51 -32.22 28.36
C ILE A 102 -10.07 -32.68 28.15
N GLN A 103 -9.52 -33.41 29.11
CA GLN A 103 -8.14 -33.87 29.06
C GLN A 103 -8.02 -35.38 29.26
N SER A 104 -7.01 -35.96 28.60
CA SER A 104 -6.64 -37.36 28.75
C SER A 104 -5.15 -37.47 28.98
N VAL A 105 -4.75 -38.29 29.95
CA VAL A 105 -3.35 -38.57 30.26
C VAL A 105 -3.09 -40.05 30.07
N SER A 106 -2.05 -40.39 29.31
CA SER A 106 -1.58 -41.77 29.18
C SER A 106 -0.09 -41.86 29.51
N ALA A 107 0.35 -42.99 30.07
CA ALA A 107 1.75 -43.31 30.36
C ALA A 107 2.00 -44.79 30.02
N GLY A 108 3.09 -45.09 29.30
CA GLY A 108 3.38 -46.45 28.84
C GLY A 108 2.25 -47.07 28.00
N GLY A 109 1.51 -46.22 27.28
CA GLY A 109 0.35 -46.64 26.46
C GLY A 109 -0.95 -46.91 27.23
N LYS A 110 -1.01 -46.65 28.55
CA LYS A 110 -2.21 -46.85 29.38
C LYS A 110 -2.75 -45.52 29.89
N GLN A 111 -4.08 -45.40 29.99
CA GLN A 111 -4.73 -44.22 30.59
C GLN A 111 -4.41 -44.10 32.09
N VAL A 112 -4.24 -42.87 32.55
CA VAL A 112 -3.90 -42.53 33.93
C VAL A 112 -4.97 -41.59 34.49
N SER A 113 -5.55 -41.95 35.64
CA SER A 113 -6.48 -41.09 36.37
C SER A 113 -5.71 -40.05 37.20
N PRO A 114 -6.31 -38.87 37.46
CA PRO A 114 -5.69 -37.86 38.33
C PRO A 114 -5.56 -38.39 39.76
N VAL A 115 -4.47 -38.03 40.43
CA VAL A 115 -4.22 -38.33 41.85
C VAL A 115 -4.72 -37.21 42.77
N LYS A 116 -4.97 -36.01 42.22
CA LYS A 116 -5.44 -34.83 42.95
C LYS A 116 -6.23 -33.92 42.02
N ALA A 117 -7.24 -33.24 42.54
CA ALA A 117 -8.01 -32.19 41.85
C ALA A 117 -8.26 -31.02 42.81
N GLU A 118 -8.03 -29.79 42.36
CA GLU A 118 -8.15 -28.55 43.14
C GLU A 118 -8.67 -27.40 42.29
N THR A 119 -9.19 -26.35 42.94
CA THR A 119 -9.75 -25.16 42.28
C THR A 119 -9.12 -23.84 42.70
N ASP A 120 -8.21 -23.85 43.68
CA ASP A 120 -7.49 -22.65 44.13
C ASP A 120 -6.49 -22.19 43.06
N GLY A 121 -6.48 -20.88 42.77
CA GLY A 121 -5.76 -20.31 41.62
C GLY A 121 -6.31 -20.72 40.23
N GLY A 122 -7.39 -21.52 40.18
CA GLY A 122 -7.99 -22.07 38.98
C GLY A 122 -8.11 -23.60 39.02
N PRO A 123 -9.06 -24.20 38.26
CA PRO A 123 -9.30 -25.64 38.28
C PRO A 123 -8.10 -26.39 37.68
N HIS A 124 -7.57 -27.36 38.42
CA HIS A 124 -6.44 -28.17 37.98
C HIS A 124 -6.46 -29.59 38.55
N GLU A 125 -5.77 -30.49 37.86
CA GLU A 125 -5.57 -31.89 38.24
C GLU A 125 -4.09 -32.26 38.19
N GLU A 126 -3.68 -33.12 39.13
CA GLU A 126 -2.34 -33.68 39.19
C GLU A 126 -2.33 -35.15 38.77
N TYR A 127 -1.30 -35.54 38.04
CA TYR A 127 -1.05 -36.90 37.57
C TYR A 127 0.37 -37.30 37.93
N ALA A 128 0.56 -38.52 38.41
CA ALA A 128 1.88 -39.02 38.81
C ALA A 128 2.08 -40.46 38.33
N PHE A 129 3.23 -40.75 37.73
CA PHE A 129 3.60 -42.06 37.21
C PHE A 129 5.12 -42.18 37.02
N GLN A 130 5.59 -43.41 36.77
CA GLN A 130 6.98 -43.71 36.42
C GLN A 130 7.06 -44.10 34.95
N LEU A 131 8.12 -43.69 34.25
CA LEU A 131 8.41 -44.06 32.87
C LEU A 131 9.71 -44.85 32.80
N GLU A 132 9.66 -46.03 32.19
CA GLU A 132 10.85 -46.80 31.81
C GLU A 132 11.60 -46.12 30.65
N PRO A 133 12.89 -46.44 30.42
CA PRO A 133 13.65 -45.95 29.27
C PRO A 133 12.91 -46.19 27.94
N GLY A 134 12.69 -45.12 27.17
CA GLY A 134 11.96 -45.15 25.90
C GLY A 134 10.43 -45.06 26.02
N GLU A 135 9.85 -45.19 27.23
CA GLU A 135 8.42 -44.95 27.43
C GLU A 135 8.09 -43.46 27.36
N SER A 136 6.84 -43.19 26.98
CA SER A 136 6.32 -41.83 26.92
C SER A 136 5.04 -41.68 27.72
N ALA A 137 4.85 -40.49 28.26
CA ALA A 137 3.57 -40.01 28.72
C ALA A 137 3.03 -38.93 27.80
N VAL A 138 1.73 -38.96 27.55
CA VAL A 138 1.02 -38.03 26.67
C VAL A 138 -0.15 -37.42 27.42
N LEU A 139 -0.14 -36.09 27.54
CA LEU A 139 -1.29 -35.29 27.95
C LEU A 139 -1.88 -34.64 26.70
N VAL A 140 -3.17 -34.84 26.46
CA VAL A 140 -3.92 -34.09 25.44
C VAL A 140 -5.00 -33.28 26.13
N LYS A 141 -5.08 -31.99 25.82
CA LYS A 141 -6.12 -31.06 26.28
C LYS A 141 -6.96 -30.62 25.07
N PHE A 142 -8.26 -30.77 25.16
CA PHE A 142 -9.24 -30.21 24.24
C PHE A 142 -9.99 -29.10 24.97
N ILE A 143 -9.79 -27.87 24.51
CA ILE A 143 -10.19 -26.64 25.17
C ILE A 143 -11.35 -26.03 24.38
N SER A 144 -12.36 -25.54 25.08
CA SER A 144 -13.41 -24.66 24.55
C SER A 144 -13.52 -23.41 25.41
N TYR A 145 -13.65 -22.26 24.74
CA TYR A 145 -14.04 -20.99 25.35
C TYR A 145 -15.29 -20.46 24.64
N ASP A 146 -16.36 -20.21 25.38
CA ASP A 146 -17.64 -19.74 24.85
C ASP A 146 -18.13 -18.50 25.61
N ILE A 147 -18.88 -17.63 24.94
CA ILE A 147 -19.47 -16.41 25.49
C ILE A 147 -21.01 -16.47 25.53
N SER A 148 -21.59 -17.60 25.15
CA SER A 148 -23.05 -17.81 25.05
C SER A 148 -23.56 -18.53 26.29
N SER A 149 -23.05 -19.74 26.55
CA SER A 149 -23.46 -20.56 27.69
C SER A 149 -22.37 -21.54 28.15
N ALA A 150 -22.50 -22.04 29.38
CA ALA A 150 -21.64 -23.10 29.90
C ALA A 150 -21.88 -24.43 29.18
N GLU A 151 -23.13 -24.71 28.81
CA GLU A 151 -23.55 -25.89 28.07
C GLU A 151 -22.87 -25.98 26.71
N ASP A 152 -22.84 -24.87 25.96
CA ASP A 152 -22.17 -24.80 24.65
C ASP A 152 -20.66 -25.05 24.78
N SER A 153 -20.02 -24.45 25.80
CA SER A 153 -18.60 -24.69 26.08
C SER A 153 -18.31 -26.17 26.35
N ILE A 154 -19.16 -26.85 27.12
CA ILE A 154 -19.03 -28.27 27.42
C ILE A 154 -19.24 -29.12 26.17
N GLU A 155 -20.32 -28.89 25.43
CA GLU A 155 -20.65 -29.64 24.21
C GLU A 155 -19.54 -29.53 23.17
N ASN A 156 -19.01 -28.32 22.96
CA ASN A 156 -17.90 -28.05 22.05
C ASN A 156 -16.64 -28.82 22.47
N ALA A 157 -16.23 -28.74 23.75
CA ALA A 157 -15.05 -29.44 24.24
C ALA A 157 -15.19 -30.98 24.16
N VAL A 158 -16.36 -31.53 24.49
CA VAL A 158 -16.66 -32.98 24.41
C VAL A 158 -16.65 -33.45 22.96
N SER A 159 -17.30 -32.71 22.05
CA SER A 159 -17.32 -33.03 20.62
C SER A 159 -15.92 -32.98 20.03
N PHE A 160 -15.11 -32.01 20.44
CA PHE A 160 -13.73 -31.87 19.98
C PHE A 160 -12.82 -32.99 20.51
N ALA A 161 -12.95 -33.35 21.78
CA ALA A 161 -12.24 -34.50 22.36
C ALA A 161 -12.62 -35.82 21.70
N ARG A 162 -13.90 -36.01 21.36
CA ARG A 162 -14.37 -37.21 20.64
C ARG A 162 -13.77 -37.32 19.23
N ALA A 163 -13.59 -36.20 18.53
CA ALA A 163 -12.93 -36.17 17.23
C ALA A 163 -11.43 -36.52 17.34
N GLY A 164 -10.79 -36.05 18.42
CA GLY A 164 -9.39 -36.35 18.72
C GLY A 164 -8.39 -35.41 18.02
N PHE A 165 -7.15 -35.42 18.50
CA PHE A 165 -6.11 -34.47 18.08
C PHE A 165 -5.75 -34.60 16.59
N MET A 166 -5.66 -35.83 16.08
CA MET A 166 -5.31 -36.08 14.67
C MET A 166 -6.38 -35.55 13.71
N GLN A 167 -7.67 -35.67 14.07
CA GLN A 167 -8.74 -35.11 13.27
C GLN A 167 -8.72 -33.58 13.30
N ALA A 168 -8.47 -32.97 14.46
CA ALA A 168 -8.30 -31.53 14.59
C ALA A 168 -7.15 -31.01 13.71
N GLU A 169 -6.02 -31.72 13.69
CA GLU A 169 -4.88 -31.41 12.81
C GLU A 169 -5.26 -31.53 11.33
N ASN A 170 -6.00 -32.57 10.94
CA ASN A 170 -6.44 -32.76 9.57
C ASN A 170 -7.42 -31.66 9.11
N GLU A 171 -8.41 -31.30 9.94
CA GLU A 171 -9.34 -30.20 9.68
C GLU A 171 -8.58 -28.87 9.48
N GLN A 172 -7.58 -28.60 10.33
CA GLN A 172 -6.72 -27.43 10.22
C GLN A 172 -5.92 -27.44 8.91
N ARG A 173 -5.34 -28.58 8.56
CA ARG A 173 -4.56 -28.77 7.32
C ARG A 173 -5.42 -28.54 6.09
N GLU A 174 -6.63 -29.10 6.04
CA GLU A 174 -7.56 -28.90 4.94
C GLU A 174 -7.97 -27.43 4.78
N TYR A 175 -8.25 -26.74 5.89
CA TYR A 175 -8.55 -25.31 5.87
C TYR A 175 -7.38 -24.51 5.29
N LEU A 176 -6.16 -24.74 5.79
CA LEU A 176 -4.97 -24.03 5.37
C LEU A 176 -4.57 -24.38 3.93
N SER A 177 -4.74 -25.63 3.48
CA SER A 177 -4.49 -26.01 2.09
C SER A 177 -5.39 -25.25 1.12
N ARG A 178 -6.67 -25.02 1.46
CA ARG A 178 -7.57 -24.19 0.66
C ARG A 178 -7.14 -22.72 0.63
N PHE A 179 -6.76 -22.16 1.78
CA PHE A 179 -6.28 -20.79 1.89
C PHE A 179 -4.99 -20.56 1.06
N TRP A 180 -4.00 -21.44 1.23
CA TRP A 180 -2.70 -21.33 0.56
C TRP A 180 -2.75 -21.58 -0.95
N LYS A 181 -3.82 -22.20 -1.47
CA LYS A 181 -4.03 -22.34 -2.93
C LYS A 181 -4.02 -20.99 -3.66
N THR A 182 -4.43 -19.91 -2.98
CA THR A 182 -4.41 -18.55 -3.54
C THR A 182 -3.42 -17.65 -2.80
N ALA A 183 -3.37 -17.74 -1.47
CA ALA A 183 -2.63 -16.78 -0.65
C ALA A 183 -1.10 -16.96 -0.66
N TYR A 184 -0.61 -18.14 -1.04
CA TYR A 184 0.82 -18.44 -0.94
C TYR A 184 1.63 -17.68 -1.99
N MET A 185 2.71 -17.04 -1.56
CA MET A 185 3.66 -16.37 -2.45
C MET A 185 4.94 -17.17 -2.52
N HIS A 186 5.31 -17.61 -3.71
CA HIS A 186 6.61 -18.23 -3.97
C HIS A 186 7.58 -17.16 -4.48
N ILE A 187 8.72 -17.03 -3.79
CA ILE A 187 9.78 -16.07 -4.11
C ILE A 187 11.09 -16.85 -4.21
N ASP A 188 11.52 -17.12 -5.44
CA ASP A 188 12.78 -17.81 -5.68
C ASP A 188 13.95 -16.80 -5.71
N GLY A 189 15.08 -17.19 -5.12
CA GLY A 189 16.28 -16.33 -5.00
C GLY A 189 16.45 -15.72 -3.61
N ASN A 190 15.38 -15.58 -2.81
CA ASN A 190 15.46 -15.16 -1.41
C ASN A 190 14.41 -15.88 -0.53
N ILE A 191 14.83 -17.00 0.07
CA ILE A 191 13.95 -17.82 0.93
C ILE A 191 13.50 -17.09 2.20
N GLU A 192 14.27 -16.13 2.69
CA GLU A 192 13.89 -15.36 3.88
C GLU A 192 12.76 -14.38 3.57
N ASP A 193 12.77 -13.75 2.40
CA ASP A 193 11.64 -12.93 1.93
C ASP A 193 10.37 -13.79 1.75
N GLU A 194 10.51 -14.98 1.14
CA GLU A 194 9.39 -15.92 0.98
C GLU A 194 8.77 -16.30 2.34
N LYS A 195 9.59 -16.73 3.30
CA LYS A 195 9.14 -17.09 4.64
C LYS A 195 8.46 -15.91 5.32
N ALA A 196 9.06 -14.71 5.26
CA ALA A 196 8.56 -13.54 5.95
C ALA A 196 7.21 -13.06 5.40
N VAL A 197 7.03 -13.01 4.08
CA VAL A 197 5.74 -12.65 3.47
C VAL A 197 4.65 -13.65 3.81
N ASN A 198 4.94 -14.95 3.76
CA ASN A 198 3.96 -15.99 4.09
C ASN A 198 3.68 -16.05 5.61
N PHE A 199 4.67 -15.75 6.47
CA PHE A 199 4.47 -15.58 7.92
C PHE A 199 3.49 -14.43 8.20
N ASN A 200 3.71 -13.27 7.60
CA ASN A 200 2.82 -12.10 7.73
C ASN A 200 1.40 -12.43 7.25
N THR A 201 1.28 -13.09 6.10
CA THR A 201 -0.02 -13.50 5.54
C THR A 201 -0.76 -14.51 6.43
N PHE A 202 -0.03 -15.42 7.08
CA PHE A 202 -0.60 -16.35 8.06
C PHE A 202 -1.13 -15.63 9.30
N HIS A 203 -0.38 -14.68 9.84
CA HIS A 203 -0.81 -13.88 11.00
C HIS A 203 -2.02 -12.99 10.69
N LEU A 204 -2.12 -12.45 9.47
CA LEU A 204 -3.34 -11.76 9.01
C LEU A 204 -4.55 -12.68 9.04
N LEU A 205 -4.43 -13.89 8.50
CA LEU A 205 -5.51 -14.88 8.52
C LEU A 205 -5.96 -15.21 9.94
N GLN A 206 -5.00 -15.36 10.87
CA GLN A 206 -5.30 -15.62 12.28
C GLN A 206 -6.02 -14.44 12.94
N SER A 207 -5.66 -13.21 12.60
CA SER A 207 -6.15 -11.99 13.25
C SER A 207 -7.50 -11.50 12.71
N ALA A 208 -7.89 -11.91 11.49
CA ALA A 208 -9.11 -11.41 10.86
C ALA A 208 -10.39 -12.05 11.44
N GLY A 209 -11.35 -11.20 11.82
CA GLY A 209 -12.74 -11.58 12.08
C GLY A 209 -13.41 -12.21 10.85
N LYS A 210 -14.31 -13.18 11.07
CA LYS A 210 -14.92 -14.01 10.01
C LYS A 210 -16.43 -14.21 10.16
N ASP A 211 -17.07 -13.41 11.00
CA ASP A 211 -18.48 -13.60 11.40
C ASP A 211 -19.39 -12.41 11.05
N GLY A 212 -18.83 -11.27 10.62
CA GLY A 212 -19.59 -10.05 10.40
C GLY A 212 -19.91 -9.28 11.68
N ARG A 213 -19.33 -9.69 12.81
CA ARG A 213 -19.52 -9.05 14.14
C ARG A 213 -18.20 -8.63 14.77
N SER A 214 -17.08 -9.18 14.29
CA SER A 214 -15.72 -8.82 14.66
C SER A 214 -14.94 -8.34 13.45
N SER A 215 -13.93 -7.50 13.69
CA SER A 215 -12.99 -7.02 12.68
C SER A 215 -11.56 -7.49 12.98
N ILE A 216 -10.57 -6.83 12.39
CA ILE A 216 -9.14 -7.06 12.63
C ILE A 216 -8.55 -5.96 13.51
N ALA A 217 -7.96 -6.36 14.64
CA ALA A 217 -7.30 -5.43 15.56
C ALA A 217 -5.91 -5.03 15.07
N ALA A 218 -5.49 -3.79 15.36
CA ALA A 218 -4.18 -3.28 14.93
C ALA A 218 -3.02 -4.20 15.33
N LYS A 219 -3.09 -4.79 16.54
CA LYS A 219 -2.12 -5.76 17.07
C LYS A 219 -2.55 -7.23 17.00
N GLY A 220 -3.57 -7.54 16.19
CA GLY A 220 -4.22 -8.85 16.22
C GLY A 220 -4.71 -9.19 17.64
N LEU A 221 -4.69 -10.48 17.97
CA LEU A 221 -4.96 -10.98 19.33
C LEU A 221 -3.69 -11.57 19.94
N THR A 222 -2.53 -10.94 19.71
CA THR A 222 -1.23 -11.48 20.10
C THR A 222 -0.65 -10.84 21.37
N ALA A 223 -1.13 -9.66 21.76
CA ALA A 223 -0.75 -8.92 22.97
C ALA A 223 -1.73 -7.75 23.20
N GLU A 224 -1.43 -6.86 24.15
CA GLU A 224 -2.32 -5.80 24.62
C GLU A 224 -2.08 -4.41 23.99
N GLY A 225 -1.11 -4.26 23.08
CA GLY A 225 -0.92 -3.01 22.35
C GLY A 225 -2.19 -2.63 21.58
N TYR A 226 -2.57 -1.35 21.65
CA TYR A 226 -3.86 -0.85 21.14
C TYR A 226 -5.12 -1.56 21.69
N GLU A 227 -5.00 -2.41 22.71
CA GLU A 227 -6.10 -3.03 23.48
C GLU A 227 -7.13 -3.80 22.62
N GLY A 228 -6.73 -4.32 21.46
CA GLY A 228 -7.63 -5.05 20.55
C GLY A 228 -8.55 -4.15 19.71
N HIS A 229 -8.32 -2.84 19.66
CA HIS A 229 -9.14 -1.92 18.88
C HIS A 229 -8.92 -2.05 17.36
N TYR A 230 -10.00 -1.77 16.64
CA TYR A 230 -10.11 -1.66 15.19
C TYR A 230 -9.95 -0.21 14.77
N PHE A 231 -9.28 -0.02 13.63
CA PHE A 231 -8.95 1.25 13.01
C PHE A 231 -9.21 1.16 11.49
N TRP A 232 -8.95 2.24 10.77
CA TRP A 232 -8.93 2.27 9.31
C TRP A 232 -7.93 1.26 8.68
N ASP A 233 -6.93 0.80 9.44
CA ASP A 233 -6.02 -0.30 9.12
C ASP A 233 -6.72 -1.51 8.46
N SER A 234 -7.92 -1.84 8.96
CA SER A 234 -8.74 -2.90 8.41
C SER A 234 -9.12 -2.64 6.95
N GLU A 235 -9.63 -1.46 6.64
CA GLU A 235 -10.20 -1.16 5.31
C GLU A 235 -9.17 -0.60 4.32
N ALA A 236 -8.16 0.14 4.78
CA ALA A 236 -7.13 0.68 3.92
C ALA A 236 -6.03 -0.35 3.56
N TYR A 237 -5.79 -1.35 4.42
CA TYR A 237 -4.70 -2.34 4.24
C TYR A 237 -5.21 -3.79 4.18
N ALA A 238 -5.82 -4.30 5.24
CA ALA A 238 -6.10 -5.75 5.34
C ALA A 238 -7.22 -6.24 4.41
N CYS A 239 -8.34 -5.51 4.35
CA CYS A 239 -9.51 -5.87 3.55
C CYS A 239 -9.21 -5.89 2.02
N PRO A 240 -8.42 -4.95 1.47
CA PRO A 240 -7.91 -5.05 0.10
C PRO A 240 -7.12 -6.34 -0.18
N VAL A 241 -6.29 -6.80 0.76
CA VAL A 241 -5.56 -8.08 0.61
C VAL A 241 -6.55 -9.24 0.55
N PHE A 242 -7.47 -9.33 1.52
CA PHE A 242 -8.46 -10.41 1.56
C PHE A 242 -9.42 -10.37 0.37
N THR A 243 -9.69 -9.21 -0.21
CA THR A 243 -10.48 -9.09 -1.45
C THR A 243 -9.91 -9.95 -2.57
N TYR A 244 -8.58 -10.09 -2.64
CA TYR A 244 -7.92 -10.86 -3.69
C TYR A 244 -7.48 -12.27 -3.29
N ILE A 245 -7.34 -12.58 -2.00
CA ILE A 245 -6.90 -13.94 -1.58
C ILE A 245 -8.02 -14.76 -0.94
N GLN A 246 -8.97 -14.13 -0.25
CA GLN A 246 -10.07 -14.80 0.45
C GLN A 246 -11.28 -13.86 0.61
N PRO A 247 -12.08 -13.64 -0.46
CA PRO A 247 -13.15 -12.63 -0.49
C PRO A 247 -14.20 -12.77 0.61
N ASP A 248 -14.42 -13.98 1.13
CA ASP A 248 -15.36 -14.20 2.25
C ASP A 248 -14.91 -13.50 3.54
N ILE A 249 -13.61 -13.38 3.79
CA ILE A 249 -13.08 -12.64 4.93
C ILE A 249 -13.28 -11.13 4.71
N ALA A 250 -12.96 -10.61 3.52
CA ALA A 250 -13.21 -9.21 3.19
C ALA A 250 -14.70 -8.84 3.37
N ARG A 251 -15.61 -9.71 2.92
CA ARG A 251 -17.06 -9.55 3.13
C ARG A 251 -17.41 -9.50 4.62
N ALA A 252 -16.83 -10.37 5.44
CA ALA A 252 -17.09 -10.37 6.88
C ALA A 252 -16.59 -9.10 7.58
N LEU A 253 -15.42 -8.58 7.19
CA LEU A 253 -14.91 -7.31 7.72
C LEU A 253 -15.82 -6.12 7.36
N LEU A 254 -16.31 -6.07 6.11
CA LEU A 254 -17.27 -5.05 5.66
C LEU A 254 -18.65 -5.21 6.34
N ALA A 255 -19.10 -6.45 6.55
CA ALA A 255 -20.32 -6.76 7.28
C ALA A 255 -20.28 -6.25 8.74
N TYR A 256 -19.11 -6.26 9.38
CA TYR A 256 -18.94 -5.63 10.70
C TYR A 256 -19.22 -4.12 10.65
N ARG A 257 -18.72 -3.41 9.63
CA ARG A 257 -19.01 -1.98 9.44
C ARG A 257 -20.51 -1.74 9.18
N ALA A 258 -21.16 -2.59 8.42
CA ALA A 258 -22.62 -2.54 8.28
C ALA A 258 -23.34 -2.77 9.63
N HIS A 259 -22.88 -3.74 10.42
CA HIS A 259 -23.48 -4.08 11.71
C HIS A 259 -23.46 -2.92 12.71
N ILE A 260 -22.38 -2.14 12.76
CA ILE A 260 -22.24 -1.00 13.66
C ILE A 260 -22.71 0.33 13.07
N LEU A 261 -23.29 0.35 11.86
CA LEU A 261 -23.77 1.58 11.22
C LEU A 261 -24.69 2.42 12.12
N PRO A 262 -25.65 1.85 12.89
CA PRO A 262 -26.46 2.66 13.81
C PRO A 262 -25.64 3.42 14.87
N LEU A 263 -24.54 2.82 15.35
CA LEU A 263 -23.65 3.47 16.32
C LEU A 263 -22.81 4.58 15.64
N ALA A 264 -22.51 4.44 14.36
CA ALA A 264 -21.87 5.48 13.56
C ALA A 264 -22.82 6.66 13.29
N GLU A 265 -24.13 6.42 13.13
CA GLU A 265 -25.16 7.48 13.05
C GLU A 265 -25.28 8.23 14.39
N GLU A 266 -25.27 7.51 15.52
CA GLU A 266 -25.20 8.12 16.85
C GLU A 266 -23.96 9.00 17.00
N ARG A 267 -22.80 8.50 16.56
CA ARG A 267 -21.54 9.26 16.59
C ARG A 267 -21.58 10.52 15.70
N ALA A 268 -22.17 10.45 14.51
CA ALA A 268 -22.36 11.62 13.66
C ALA A 268 -23.22 12.67 14.39
N ALA A 269 -24.31 12.25 15.03
CA ALA A 269 -25.18 13.15 15.80
C ALA A 269 -24.44 13.80 16.98
N GLU A 270 -23.60 13.06 17.72
CA GLU A 270 -22.74 13.62 18.78
C GLU A 270 -21.81 14.73 18.25
N MET A 271 -21.30 14.54 17.04
CA MET A 271 -20.43 15.50 16.34
C MET A 271 -21.21 16.63 15.65
N SER A 272 -22.53 16.72 15.86
CA SER A 272 -23.41 17.69 15.19
C SER A 272 -23.41 17.58 13.65
N LEU A 273 -23.23 16.36 13.14
CA LEU A 273 -23.28 16.01 11.73
C LEU A 273 -24.57 15.22 11.40
N LYS A 274 -24.90 15.17 10.11
CA LYS A 274 -25.88 14.22 9.56
C LYS A 274 -25.17 12.97 9.07
N GLY A 275 -25.94 11.93 8.75
CA GLY A 275 -25.39 10.71 8.19
C GLY A 275 -24.80 9.80 9.26
N ALA A 276 -23.75 9.06 8.88
CA ALA A 276 -22.98 8.21 9.77
C ALA A 276 -21.52 8.65 9.78
N LEU A 277 -20.88 8.59 10.95
CA LEU A 277 -19.45 8.81 11.14
C LEU A 277 -18.89 7.62 11.90
N TYR A 278 -18.11 6.78 11.22
CA TYR A 278 -17.51 5.63 11.87
C TYR A 278 -16.44 6.09 12.90
N PRO A 279 -16.36 5.42 14.05
CA PRO A 279 -15.37 5.75 15.08
C PRO A 279 -13.95 5.46 14.58
N TRP A 280 -13.01 6.37 14.88
CA TRP A 280 -11.60 6.21 14.52
C TRP A 280 -10.98 4.97 15.17
N ARG A 281 -11.22 4.83 16.48
CA ARG A 281 -10.78 3.69 17.30
C ARG A 281 -12.00 3.07 17.96
N THR A 282 -12.20 1.76 17.75
CA THR A 282 -13.36 1.07 18.33
C THR A 282 -13.13 -0.41 18.58
N ILE A 283 -13.89 -0.98 19.52
CA ILE A 283 -13.98 -2.43 19.74
C ILE A 283 -15.44 -2.88 19.79
N SER A 284 -16.31 -2.07 20.40
CA SER A 284 -17.75 -2.31 20.53
C SER A 284 -18.61 -1.56 19.49
N GLY A 285 -17.99 -0.78 18.60
CA GLY A 285 -18.66 0.11 17.65
C GLY A 285 -18.77 1.57 18.11
N HIS A 286 -18.48 1.89 19.38
CA HIS A 286 -18.39 3.26 19.88
C HIS A 286 -16.97 3.82 19.75
N GLU A 287 -16.81 5.14 19.67
CA GLU A 287 -15.51 5.83 19.66
C GLU A 287 -14.80 5.67 21.02
N THR A 288 -13.50 5.37 20.98
CA THR A 288 -12.66 5.23 22.19
C THR A 288 -11.40 6.11 22.17
N SER A 289 -11.23 6.94 21.14
CA SER A 289 -10.11 7.88 21.03
C SER A 289 -10.19 8.98 22.10
N ALA A 290 -9.19 9.05 22.99
CA ALA A 290 -9.10 10.10 24.00
C ALA A 290 -8.52 11.42 23.47
N TYR A 291 -7.81 11.39 22.33
CA TYR A 291 -7.17 12.55 21.71
C TYR A 291 -7.84 12.84 20.36
N TYR A 292 -8.77 13.80 20.35
CA TYR A 292 -9.56 14.09 19.15
C TYR A 292 -8.75 14.59 17.93
N PRO A 293 -7.64 15.37 18.06
CA PRO A 293 -6.94 15.89 16.88
C PRO A 293 -6.33 14.81 15.99
N ALA A 294 -5.79 13.74 16.58
CA ALA A 294 -5.31 12.55 15.84
C ALA A 294 -6.22 11.33 16.12
N GLY A 295 -7.52 11.59 16.27
CA GLY A 295 -8.55 10.59 16.50
C GLY A 295 -9.79 10.98 15.71
N THR A 296 -10.80 11.50 16.39
CA THR A 296 -12.08 11.91 15.77
C THR A 296 -11.96 12.90 14.60
N ALA A 297 -10.94 13.76 14.54
CA ALA A 297 -10.74 14.65 13.39
C ALA A 297 -10.31 13.91 12.10
N GLN A 298 -10.00 12.60 12.18
CA GLN A 298 -9.66 11.75 11.03
C GLN A 298 -10.92 11.18 10.38
N TYR A 299 -11.75 12.06 9.81
CA TYR A 299 -13.00 11.70 9.12
C TYR A 299 -12.79 10.79 7.89
N HIS A 300 -11.56 10.66 7.40
CA HIS A 300 -11.27 9.87 6.20
C HIS A 300 -11.61 8.38 6.35
N ILE A 301 -11.73 7.86 7.58
CA ILE A 301 -12.15 6.47 7.84
C ILE A 301 -13.43 6.07 7.10
N ASP A 302 -14.40 6.98 6.97
CA ASP A 302 -15.63 6.74 6.22
C ASP A 302 -15.35 6.52 4.72
N ALA A 303 -14.42 7.28 4.16
CA ALA A 303 -14.01 7.11 2.78
C ALA A 303 -13.16 5.84 2.58
N ASP A 304 -12.38 5.43 3.57
CA ASP A 304 -11.61 4.17 3.53
C ASP A 304 -12.54 2.96 3.52
N ILE A 305 -13.58 2.97 4.35
CA ILE A 305 -14.61 1.94 4.38
C ILE A 305 -15.31 1.83 3.03
N MET A 306 -15.75 2.96 2.46
CA MET A 306 -16.41 2.97 1.16
C MET A 306 -15.48 2.58 0.01
N PHE A 307 -14.19 2.94 0.10
CA PHE A 307 -13.17 2.50 -0.85
C PHE A 307 -12.99 0.98 -0.81
N ALA A 308 -12.83 0.39 0.37
CA ALA A 308 -12.71 -1.06 0.55
C ALA A 308 -13.96 -1.79 0.05
N LEU A 309 -15.15 -1.26 0.35
CA LEU A 309 -16.42 -1.79 -0.16
C LEU A 309 -16.46 -1.77 -1.68
N ASN A 310 -16.17 -0.64 -2.32
CA ASN A 310 -16.17 -0.54 -3.77
C ASN A 310 -15.12 -1.46 -4.42
N LYS A 311 -13.95 -1.62 -3.80
CA LYS A 311 -12.91 -2.55 -4.24
C LYS A 311 -13.42 -4.00 -4.18
N TYR A 312 -14.01 -4.40 -3.06
CA TYR A 312 -14.62 -5.72 -2.90
C TYR A 312 -15.69 -5.99 -3.95
N LEU A 313 -16.64 -5.06 -4.14
CA LEU A 313 -17.73 -5.20 -5.11
C LEU A 313 -17.22 -5.30 -6.55
N THR A 314 -16.17 -4.54 -6.88
CA THR A 314 -15.55 -4.54 -8.21
C THR A 314 -14.77 -5.84 -8.46
N ALA A 315 -13.98 -6.28 -7.50
CA ALA A 315 -13.17 -7.50 -7.62
C ALA A 315 -14.01 -8.78 -7.59
N ALA A 316 -15.08 -8.83 -6.80
CA ALA A 316 -16.00 -9.97 -6.75
C ALA A 316 -16.91 -10.07 -8.00
N GLY A 317 -16.96 -9.02 -8.82
CA GLY A 317 -17.87 -8.91 -9.96
C GLY A 317 -19.23 -8.33 -9.58
N TYR A 318 -19.83 -8.75 -8.45
CA TYR A 318 -20.96 -8.14 -7.70
C TYR A 318 -21.15 -8.94 -6.39
N PRO A 319 -21.86 -8.45 -5.36
CA PRO A 319 -22.05 -9.23 -4.14
C PRO A 319 -22.85 -10.49 -4.49
N PRO A 320 -22.40 -11.69 -4.07
CA PRO A 320 -23.14 -12.91 -4.34
C PRO A 320 -24.54 -12.80 -3.76
N GLU A 321 -25.55 -12.92 -4.64
CA GLU A 321 -26.94 -13.10 -4.24
C GLU A 321 -26.98 -14.26 -3.22
N ASN A 322 -27.50 -14.01 -2.01
CA ASN A 322 -27.68 -14.98 -0.91
C ASN A 322 -26.51 -15.23 0.07
N SER A 323 -25.49 -14.37 0.18
CA SER A 323 -24.40 -14.60 1.15
C SER A 323 -24.70 -14.26 2.64
N GLY A 324 -25.86 -13.67 2.95
CA GLY A 324 -26.39 -13.48 4.31
C GLY A 324 -25.65 -12.50 5.24
N GLN A 325 -24.34 -12.29 5.10
CA GLN A 325 -23.55 -11.46 6.01
C GLN A 325 -23.50 -9.97 5.65
N LEU A 326 -23.56 -9.62 4.36
CA LEU A 326 -23.60 -8.23 3.87
C LEU A 326 -24.67 -8.13 2.79
N THR A 327 -25.76 -7.43 3.09
CA THR A 327 -26.92 -7.33 2.19
C THR A 327 -26.86 -6.11 1.28
N GLU A 328 -27.66 -6.11 0.22
CA GLU A 328 -27.84 -4.91 -0.63
C GLU A 328 -28.31 -3.69 0.18
N LYS A 329 -29.20 -3.91 1.15
CA LYS A 329 -29.70 -2.86 2.05
C LYS A 329 -28.56 -2.25 2.86
N ASP A 330 -27.66 -3.10 3.39
CA ASP A 330 -26.51 -2.64 4.16
C ASP A 330 -25.57 -1.78 3.30
N ILE A 331 -25.25 -2.27 2.10
CA ILE A 331 -24.42 -1.55 1.12
C ILE A 331 -25.02 -0.18 0.79
N CYS A 332 -26.33 -0.14 0.53
CA CYS A 332 -27.05 1.10 0.25
C CYS A 332 -27.03 2.05 1.45
N ALA A 333 -27.28 1.54 2.66
CA ALA A 333 -27.29 2.36 3.87
C ALA A 333 -25.92 2.96 4.15
N MET A 334 -24.84 2.17 4.11
CA MET A 334 -23.47 2.65 4.27
C MET A 334 -23.13 3.76 3.25
N ALA A 335 -23.47 3.54 1.97
CA ALA A 335 -23.21 4.52 0.92
C ALA A 335 -23.96 5.84 1.14
N VAL A 336 -25.26 5.77 1.44
CA VAL A 336 -26.10 6.95 1.62
C VAL A 336 -25.71 7.73 2.87
N GLU A 337 -25.49 7.05 4.00
CA GLU A 337 -25.22 7.73 5.27
C GLU A 337 -23.82 8.35 5.32
N THR A 338 -22.80 7.70 4.74
CA THR A 338 -21.47 8.33 4.63
C THR A 338 -21.48 9.52 3.64
N ALA A 339 -22.25 9.46 2.55
CA ALA A 339 -22.42 10.62 1.66
C ALA A 339 -23.10 11.80 2.36
N ARG A 340 -24.13 11.53 3.18
CA ARG A 340 -24.79 12.54 4.02
C ARG A 340 -23.84 13.17 5.04
N MET A 341 -22.94 12.39 5.62
CA MET A 341 -21.89 12.91 6.51
C MET A 341 -20.96 13.88 5.78
N TRP A 342 -20.41 13.49 4.62
CA TRP A 342 -19.54 14.39 3.85
C TRP A 342 -20.24 15.69 3.46
N MET A 343 -21.52 15.62 3.06
CA MET A 343 -22.32 16.81 2.74
C MET A 343 -22.62 17.68 3.96
N SER A 344 -22.65 17.09 5.16
CA SER A 344 -22.86 17.82 6.41
C SER A 344 -21.57 18.45 6.95
N LEU A 345 -20.42 17.83 6.68
CA LEU A 345 -19.10 18.28 7.13
C LEU A 345 -18.53 19.38 6.22
N GLY A 346 -18.64 19.20 4.90
CA GLY A 346 -18.05 20.12 3.92
C GLY A 346 -18.96 21.31 3.56
N SER A 347 -18.38 22.30 2.88
CA SER A 347 -19.09 23.53 2.49
C SER A 347 -18.57 24.10 1.16
N PHE A 348 -19.44 24.76 0.39
CA PHE A 348 -19.01 25.50 -0.81
C PHE A 348 -18.47 26.87 -0.39
N ILE A 349 -17.18 27.14 -0.63
CA ILE A 349 -16.48 28.34 -0.15
C ILE A 349 -16.25 29.34 -1.31
N PRO A 350 -16.86 30.54 -1.30
CA PRO A 350 -16.68 31.55 -2.34
C PRO A 350 -15.21 31.95 -2.59
N GLU A 351 -14.41 32.08 -1.53
CA GLU A 351 -13.01 32.47 -1.56
C GLU A 351 -12.12 31.42 -2.24
N LYS A 352 -12.57 30.16 -2.27
CA LYS A 352 -11.95 29.06 -3.01
C LYS A 352 -12.56 28.91 -4.41
N GLY A 353 -13.17 29.95 -4.95
CA GLY A 353 -13.83 29.95 -6.25
C GLY A 353 -15.16 29.18 -6.26
N GLY A 354 -15.84 29.11 -5.12
CA GLY A 354 -17.10 28.37 -4.97
C GLY A 354 -16.92 26.84 -4.96
N ARG A 355 -15.70 26.36 -4.70
CA ARG A 355 -15.38 24.93 -4.58
C ARG A 355 -15.89 24.35 -3.26
N PHE A 356 -16.11 23.03 -3.24
CA PHE A 356 -16.48 22.30 -2.04
C PHE A 356 -15.23 21.98 -1.22
N CYS A 357 -15.17 22.45 0.01
CA CYS A 357 -14.04 22.35 0.92
C CYS A 357 -14.42 21.55 2.16
N ILE A 358 -13.43 20.88 2.73
CA ILE A 358 -13.53 20.15 4.00
C ILE A 358 -12.42 20.68 4.89
N ASN A 359 -12.81 21.25 6.02
CA ASN A 359 -11.95 22.04 6.90
C ASN A 359 -11.85 21.40 8.28
N GLU A 360 -10.82 21.77 9.05
CA GLU A 360 -10.57 21.25 10.41
C GLU A 360 -10.52 19.71 10.50
N VAL A 361 -9.78 19.09 9.57
CA VAL A 361 -9.61 17.63 9.48
C VAL A 361 -8.17 17.20 9.67
N THR A 362 -7.96 15.94 10.02
CA THR A 362 -6.64 15.31 10.08
C THR A 362 -6.59 14.20 9.02
N GLY A 363 -5.57 14.23 8.18
CA GLY A 363 -5.31 13.14 7.23
C GLY A 363 -4.49 12.01 7.86
N PRO A 364 -4.08 11.00 7.07
CA PRO A 364 -3.21 9.92 7.52
C PRO A 364 -1.92 10.37 8.22
N ASP A 365 -1.39 11.54 7.85
CA ASP A 365 -0.27 12.13 8.56
C ASP A 365 -0.69 12.77 9.89
N GLU A 366 -0.62 12.00 10.97
CA GLU A 366 -0.93 12.49 12.33
C GLU A 366 0.10 13.49 12.90
N TYR A 367 1.20 13.78 12.18
CA TYR A 367 2.14 14.87 12.52
C TYR A 367 1.68 16.24 12.01
N THR A 368 0.48 16.31 11.45
CA THR A 368 -0.25 17.55 11.21
C THR A 368 -1.74 17.28 11.44
N ALA A 369 -2.38 17.99 12.37
CA ALA A 369 -3.77 17.74 12.74
C ALA A 369 -4.64 19.00 12.60
N CYS A 370 -5.94 18.79 12.38
CA CYS A 370 -6.96 19.85 12.27
C CYS A 370 -6.57 20.94 11.26
N VAL A 371 -6.32 20.52 10.03
CA VAL A 371 -5.97 21.37 8.90
C VAL A 371 -7.12 21.51 7.92
N ASP A 372 -7.03 22.54 7.08
CA ASP A 372 -8.00 22.76 6.03
C ASP A 372 -7.58 22.08 4.73
N ASN A 373 -8.55 21.43 4.10
CA ASN A 373 -8.42 20.84 2.77
C ASN A 373 -7.26 19.86 2.65
N ASN A 374 -7.11 18.96 3.64
CA ASN A 374 -6.16 17.86 3.52
C ASN A 374 -6.38 17.11 2.21
N ALA A 375 -5.34 16.99 1.39
CA ALA A 375 -5.44 16.48 0.03
C ALA A 375 -5.93 15.03 0.00
N TYR A 376 -5.43 14.18 0.89
CA TYR A 376 -5.92 12.80 1.02
C TYR A 376 -7.42 12.77 1.35
N THR A 377 -7.83 13.49 2.39
CA THR A 377 -9.22 13.52 2.86
C THR A 377 -10.16 14.01 1.77
N ASN A 378 -9.84 15.11 1.09
CA ASN A 378 -10.70 15.65 0.03
C ASN A 378 -10.76 14.71 -1.19
N LEU A 379 -9.64 14.10 -1.58
CA LEU A 379 -9.61 13.11 -2.67
C LEU A 379 -10.49 11.90 -2.30
N MET A 380 -10.32 11.34 -1.11
CA MET A 380 -11.04 10.15 -0.66
C MET A 380 -12.53 10.44 -0.42
N ALA A 381 -12.89 11.59 0.16
CA ALA A 381 -14.27 12.04 0.31
C ALA A 381 -14.98 12.21 -1.05
N ARG A 382 -14.28 12.76 -2.05
CA ARG A 382 -14.79 12.85 -3.42
C ARG A 382 -15.09 11.47 -3.99
N GLU A 383 -14.20 10.51 -3.79
CA GLU A 383 -14.41 9.15 -4.27
C GLU A 383 -15.51 8.42 -3.50
N ASN A 384 -15.65 8.64 -2.18
CA ASN A 384 -16.80 8.17 -1.41
C ASN A 384 -18.11 8.69 -2.04
N LEU A 385 -18.25 10.01 -2.26
CA LEU A 385 -19.43 10.58 -2.90
C LEU A 385 -19.70 9.94 -4.28
N ARG A 386 -18.67 9.72 -5.11
CA ARG A 386 -18.82 9.06 -6.43
C ARG A 386 -19.28 7.61 -6.32
N ILE A 387 -18.73 6.86 -5.37
CA ILE A 387 -19.14 5.49 -5.07
C ILE A 387 -20.61 5.48 -4.63
N SER A 388 -20.98 6.38 -3.73
CA SER A 388 -22.33 6.48 -3.20
C SER A 388 -23.35 6.90 -4.25
N ILE A 389 -23.00 7.80 -5.18
CA ILE A 389 -23.81 8.13 -6.37
C ILE A 389 -24.05 6.86 -7.19
N LYS A 390 -22.99 6.12 -7.55
CA LYS A 390 -23.11 4.89 -8.36
C LYS A 390 -24.00 3.84 -7.69
N ILE A 391 -23.87 3.64 -6.38
CA ILE A 391 -24.69 2.71 -5.61
C ILE A 391 -26.15 3.21 -5.53
N ALA A 392 -26.36 4.48 -5.20
CA ALA A 392 -27.69 5.06 -5.05
C ALA A 392 -28.47 5.09 -6.37
N GLU A 393 -27.83 5.39 -7.50
CA GLU A 393 -28.45 5.32 -8.83
C GLU A 393 -28.82 3.88 -9.20
N LYS A 394 -27.91 2.93 -8.95
CA LYS A 394 -28.13 1.50 -9.27
C LYS A 394 -29.32 0.93 -8.49
N TYR A 395 -29.39 1.21 -7.20
CA TYR A 395 -30.37 0.60 -6.29
C TYR A 395 -31.54 1.53 -5.91
N ARG A 396 -31.59 2.74 -6.47
CA ARG A 396 -32.57 3.79 -6.14
C ARG A 396 -32.64 4.07 -4.63
N ALA A 397 -31.47 4.14 -4.00
CA ALA A 397 -31.33 4.24 -2.54
C ALA A 397 -31.46 5.67 -2.00
N ALA A 398 -31.40 6.69 -2.87
CA ALA A 398 -31.52 8.11 -2.50
C ALA A 398 -32.33 8.88 -3.54
N SER A 399 -32.77 10.09 -3.16
CA SER A 399 -33.52 10.96 -4.07
C SER A 399 -32.61 11.57 -5.15
N ASP A 400 -33.17 11.85 -6.34
CA ASP A 400 -32.44 12.52 -7.43
C ASP A 400 -31.85 13.88 -6.97
N ALA A 401 -32.51 14.55 -6.03
CA ALA A 401 -32.06 15.82 -5.47
C ALA A 401 -30.80 15.65 -4.59
N GLU A 402 -30.75 14.62 -3.74
CA GLU A 402 -29.55 14.28 -2.96
C GLU A 402 -28.40 13.90 -3.89
N ILE A 403 -28.64 13.00 -4.85
CA ILE A 403 -27.64 12.56 -5.83
C ILE A 403 -27.05 13.76 -6.60
N ALA A 404 -27.89 14.71 -7.03
CA ALA A 404 -27.44 15.92 -7.70
C ALA A 404 -26.56 16.80 -6.81
N GLN A 405 -26.86 16.90 -5.51
CA GLN A 405 -26.02 17.64 -4.56
C GLN A 405 -24.67 16.96 -4.34
N TRP A 406 -24.66 15.64 -4.18
CA TRP A 406 -23.44 14.85 -4.02
C TRP A 406 -22.55 14.99 -5.24
N LYS A 407 -23.14 14.91 -6.44
CA LYS A 407 -22.41 15.10 -7.70
C LYS A 407 -21.79 16.49 -7.78
N LYS A 408 -22.55 17.54 -7.43
CA LYS A 408 -22.03 18.90 -7.40
C LYS A 408 -20.84 19.04 -6.45
N ALA A 409 -20.92 18.46 -5.25
CA ALA A 409 -19.84 18.48 -4.27
C ALA A 409 -18.61 17.71 -4.77
N ALA A 410 -18.79 16.51 -5.32
CA ALA A 410 -17.70 15.70 -5.86
C ALA A 410 -16.99 16.38 -7.05
N ASP A 411 -17.74 16.95 -8.00
CA ASP A 411 -17.20 17.63 -9.19
C ASP A 411 -16.52 18.98 -8.83
N SER A 412 -16.94 19.59 -7.72
CA SER A 412 -16.40 20.87 -7.25
C SER A 412 -15.44 20.73 -6.07
N MET A 413 -15.06 19.52 -5.68
CA MET A 413 -14.14 19.29 -4.56
C MET A 413 -12.83 20.05 -4.76
N TYR A 414 -12.44 20.85 -3.79
CA TYR A 414 -11.18 21.56 -3.80
C TYR A 414 -10.05 20.60 -3.43
N ILE A 415 -9.05 20.46 -4.31
CA ILE A 415 -7.81 19.74 -4.01
C ILE A 415 -6.69 20.79 -4.08
N PRO A 416 -5.89 20.99 -3.02
CA PRO A 416 -4.82 21.99 -3.04
C PRO A 416 -3.79 21.65 -4.12
N PHE A 417 -3.30 22.66 -4.83
CA PHE A 417 -2.31 22.50 -5.87
C PHE A 417 -1.37 23.71 -5.93
N ASP A 418 -0.08 23.46 -5.93
CA ASP A 418 0.96 24.49 -6.06
C ASP A 418 1.51 24.47 -7.49
N GLU A 419 1.13 25.46 -8.28
CA GLU A 419 1.53 25.61 -9.69
C GLU A 419 3.06 25.76 -9.84
N SER A 420 3.72 26.42 -8.88
CA SER A 420 5.16 26.70 -8.94
C SER A 420 5.99 25.44 -8.70
N ALA A 421 5.60 24.61 -7.74
CA ALA A 421 6.26 23.35 -7.43
C ALA A 421 5.73 22.18 -8.30
N GLY A 422 4.53 22.29 -8.85
CA GLY A 422 3.90 21.24 -9.66
C GLY A 422 3.54 19.99 -8.84
N ILE A 423 3.14 20.21 -7.60
CA ILE A 423 2.74 19.20 -6.62
C ILE A 423 1.38 19.55 -6.03
N TYR A 424 0.73 18.58 -5.39
CA TYR A 424 -0.43 18.82 -4.55
C TYR A 424 0.07 18.99 -3.11
N PRO A 425 0.00 20.17 -2.48
CA PRO A 425 0.32 20.32 -1.06
C PRO A 425 -0.56 19.41 -0.19
N GLN A 426 -0.09 19.04 1.01
CA GLN A 426 -0.83 18.11 1.87
C GLN A 426 -2.09 18.75 2.42
N ASP A 427 -2.05 20.06 2.66
CA ASP A 427 -3.13 20.89 3.17
C ASP A 427 -2.85 22.36 2.78
N ASP A 428 -3.81 23.25 3.03
CA ASP A 428 -3.72 24.67 2.68
C ASP A 428 -2.53 25.41 3.32
N SER A 429 -2.05 24.95 4.48
CA SER A 429 -0.96 25.59 5.23
C SER A 429 0.41 24.98 4.95
N PHE A 430 0.47 23.80 4.32
CA PHE A 430 1.68 22.97 4.24
C PHE A 430 2.90 23.72 3.69
N MET A 431 2.73 24.46 2.59
CA MET A 431 3.83 25.18 1.93
C MET A 431 4.34 26.39 2.72
N ALA A 432 3.58 26.85 3.72
CA ALA A 432 3.97 27.97 4.58
C ALA A 432 4.74 27.51 5.85
N LYS A 433 4.85 26.20 6.10
CA LYS A 433 5.55 25.64 7.27
C LYS A 433 7.06 25.57 7.04
N ALA A 434 7.82 25.76 8.12
CA ALA A 434 9.27 25.56 8.12
C ALA A 434 9.61 24.08 7.88
N ASP A 435 10.75 23.78 7.27
CA ASP A 435 11.22 22.38 7.16
C ASP A 435 11.62 21.84 8.53
N TRP A 436 11.36 20.56 8.78
CA TRP A 436 11.94 19.87 9.94
C TRP A 436 13.43 19.61 9.72
N ASP A 437 14.24 19.80 10.76
CA ASP A 437 15.68 19.57 10.69
C ASP A 437 16.04 18.10 10.99
N PHE A 438 15.89 17.25 9.97
CA PHE A 438 16.23 15.82 10.07
C PHE A 438 17.71 15.58 10.37
N ALA A 439 18.60 16.47 9.90
CA ALA A 439 20.04 16.31 10.08
C ALA A 439 20.47 16.52 11.54
N LEU A 440 19.76 17.37 12.28
CA LEU A 440 19.99 17.62 13.71
C LEU A 440 19.08 16.83 14.64
N THR A 441 18.20 15.97 14.11
CA THR A 441 17.34 15.12 14.93
C THR A 441 18.07 13.82 15.31
N PRO A 442 18.33 13.56 16.61
CA PRO A 442 19.00 12.34 17.03
C PRO A 442 18.20 11.07 16.67
N PRO A 443 18.84 9.96 16.25
CA PRO A 443 18.14 8.71 15.94
C PRO A 443 17.29 8.15 17.09
N GLU A 444 17.69 8.38 18.34
CA GLU A 444 16.96 7.97 19.54
C GLU A 444 15.71 8.79 19.83
N ASN A 445 15.50 9.91 19.13
CA ASN A 445 14.31 10.75 19.28
C ASN A 445 13.18 10.38 18.29
N TYR A 446 13.27 9.19 17.68
CA TYR A 446 12.21 8.61 16.87
C TYR A 446 11.51 7.46 17.63
N PRO A 447 10.18 7.34 17.55
CA PRO A 447 9.27 8.19 16.77
C PRO A 447 9.05 9.58 17.40
N LEU A 448 9.00 10.63 16.58
CA LEU A 448 9.05 12.03 17.04
C LEU A 448 8.01 12.37 18.12
N LEU A 449 6.80 11.81 18.03
CA LEU A 449 5.71 12.09 18.97
C LEU A 449 6.02 11.69 20.42
N LEU A 450 6.97 10.77 20.65
CA LEU A 450 7.37 10.38 22.00
C LEU A 450 8.38 11.35 22.63
N HIS A 451 9.03 12.19 21.80
CA HIS A 451 10.14 13.04 22.24
C HIS A 451 9.87 14.55 22.05
N TYR A 452 8.96 14.90 21.16
CA TYR A 452 8.60 16.28 20.85
C TYR A 452 7.11 16.53 21.04
N HIS A 453 6.78 17.67 21.63
CA HIS A 453 5.39 18.07 21.82
C HIS A 453 4.67 18.24 20.45
N PRO A 454 3.42 17.80 20.28
CA PRO A 454 2.69 17.91 19.00
C PRO A 454 2.72 19.31 18.37
N LEU A 455 2.52 20.37 19.16
CA LEU A 455 2.62 21.76 18.68
C LEU A 455 4.00 22.17 18.11
N VAL A 456 5.08 21.44 18.43
CA VAL A 456 6.39 21.62 17.78
C VAL A 456 6.37 20.92 16.43
N ILE A 457 5.86 19.70 16.36
CA ILE A 457 5.80 18.91 15.13
C ILE A 457 4.86 19.60 14.10
N TYR A 458 3.64 19.97 14.50
CA TYR A 458 2.56 20.45 13.62
C TYR A 458 2.88 21.73 12.84
N ARG A 459 3.86 22.53 13.29
CA ARG A 459 4.27 23.77 12.63
C ARG A 459 5.39 23.57 11.58
N HIS A 460 5.84 22.34 11.37
CA HIS A 460 6.89 21.99 10.42
C HIS A 460 6.37 21.09 9.29
N ARG A 461 7.10 21.06 8.17
CA ARG A 461 6.95 20.06 7.12
C ARG A 461 7.69 18.78 7.56
N VAL A 462 6.92 17.86 8.12
CA VAL A 462 7.33 16.51 8.52
C VAL A 462 6.09 15.63 8.54
N LEU A 463 6.22 14.41 8.03
CA LEU A 463 5.13 13.44 7.94
C LEU A 463 5.48 12.20 8.77
N LYS A 464 4.53 11.75 9.58
CA LYS A 464 4.61 10.45 10.28
C LYS A 464 4.62 9.29 9.28
N GLN A 465 3.79 9.41 8.25
CA GLN A 465 3.51 8.38 7.25
C GLN A 465 2.95 9.01 5.96
N PRO A 466 2.89 8.26 4.84
CA PRO A 466 2.35 8.73 3.58
C PRO A 466 0.89 9.20 3.69
N ASP A 467 0.64 10.42 3.21
CA ASP A 467 -0.69 11.05 3.13
C ASP A 467 -1.11 11.17 1.65
N LEU A 468 -0.67 12.20 0.92
CA LEU A 468 -0.94 12.33 -0.52
C LEU A 468 -0.45 11.11 -1.33
N VAL A 469 0.75 10.61 -1.03
CA VAL A 469 1.33 9.46 -1.76
C VAL A 469 0.45 8.22 -1.58
N LEU A 470 -0.20 8.06 -0.42
CA LEU A 470 -1.18 7.01 -0.20
C LEU A 470 -2.42 7.22 -1.08
N ALA A 471 -2.98 8.44 -1.15
CA ALA A 471 -4.10 8.74 -2.05
C ALA A 471 -3.75 8.46 -3.53
N GLN A 472 -2.54 8.80 -3.97
CA GLN A 472 -2.08 8.54 -5.34
C GLN A 472 -1.92 7.05 -5.64
N PHE A 473 -1.64 6.22 -4.63
CA PHE A 473 -1.68 4.77 -4.75
C PHE A 473 -3.12 4.26 -4.84
N LEU A 474 -3.96 4.58 -3.84
CA LEU A 474 -5.34 4.09 -3.77
C LEU A 474 -6.18 4.51 -4.99
N LEU A 475 -5.95 5.73 -5.48
CA LEU A 475 -6.64 6.34 -6.61
C LEU A 475 -5.75 6.42 -7.86
N SER A 476 -4.95 5.37 -8.07
CA SER A 476 -3.87 5.32 -9.07
C SER A 476 -4.22 5.73 -10.51
N GLY A 477 -5.49 5.62 -10.91
CA GLY A 477 -5.95 6.03 -12.25
C GLY A 477 -6.23 7.52 -12.41
N LEU A 478 -6.16 8.32 -11.34
CA LEU A 478 -6.46 9.76 -11.37
C LEU A 478 -5.23 10.65 -11.55
N PHE A 479 -4.04 10.07 -11.51
CA PHE A 479 -2.78 10.80 -11.57
C PHE A 479 -1.90 10.24 -12.68
N SER A 480 -1.29 11.13 -13.45
CA SER A 480 -0.25 10.75 -14.39
C SER A 480 0.97 10.19 -13.64
N ARG A 481 1.75 9.35 -14.34
CA ARG A 481 3.01 8.84 -13.81
C ARG A 481 3.98 9.96 -13.42
N ALA A 482 4.01 11.04 -14.21
CA ALA A 482 4.85 12.21 -13.93
C ALA A 482 4.47 12.87 -12.60
N GLU A 483 3.16 13.11 -12.36
CA GLU A 483 2.68 13.66 -11.09
C GLU A 483 3.07 12.77 -9.91
N LYS A 484 2.86 11.45 -10.00
CA LYS A 484 3.19 10.54 -8.91
C LYS A 484 4.67 10.55 -8.57
N ILE A 485 5.55 10.54 -9.59
CA ILE A 485 7.00 10.60 -9.38
C ILE A 485 7.39 11.91 -8.70
N ARG A 486 6.89 13.06 -9.18
CA ARG A 486 7.22 14.36 -8.58
C ARG A 486 6.75 14.48 -7.14
N ASN A 487 5.50 14.10 -6.87
CA ASN A 487 4.94 14.15 -5.52
C ASN A 487 5.68 13.17 -4.60
N PHE A 488 5.95 11.94 -5.03
CA PHE A 488 6.70 10.98 -4.23
C PHE A 488 8.09 11.52 -3.85
N LEU A 489 8.88 11.97 -4.82
CA LEU A 489 10.22 12.52 -4.57
C LEU A 489 10.21 13.78 -3.69
N PHE A 490 9.11 14.54 -3.71
CA PHE A 490 8.93 15.69 -2.83
C PHE A 490 8.64 15.26 -1.38
N TYR A 491 7.64 14.39 -1.18
CA TYR A 491 7.17 13.96 0.14
C TYR A 491 8.08 12.96 0.84
N GLU A 492 8.83 12.15 0.09
CA GLU A 492 9.79 11.19 0.64
C GLU A 492 10.76 11.86 1.61
N LYS A 493 11.23 13.06 1.28
CA LYS A 493 12.20 13.85 2.08
C LYS A 493 11.67 14.24 3.45
N TYR A 494 10.35 14.25 3.62
CA TYR A 494 9.67 14.69 4.83
C TYR A 494 9.07 13.53 5.63
N THR A 495 9.07 12.30 5.10
CA THR A 495 8.37 11.16 5.72
C THR A 495 9.32 10.38 6.63
N THR A 496 9.04 10.34 7.94
CA THR A 496 9.89 9.67 8.94
C THR A 496 9.82 8.15 8.86
N GLY A 497 8.64 7.61 8.55
CA GLY A 497 8.38 6.18 8.64
C GLY A 497 8.11 5.68 10.06
N ASP A 498 7.75 6.60 10.97
CA ASP A 498 7.44 6.30 12.39
C ASP A 498 6.20 5.41 12.57
N SER A 499 5.38 5.31 11.53
CA SER A 499 4.27 4.35 11.46
C SER A 499 4.67 3.10 10.68
N SER A 500 4.29 1.93 11.19
CA SER A 500 4.48 0.66 10.48
C SER A 500 3.70 0.60 9.15
N LEU A 501 2.73 1.50 8.95
CA LEU A 501 1.95 1.67 7.71
C LEU A 501 2.75 2.34 6.58
N SER A 502 3.90 2.96 6.87
CA SER A 502 4.61 3.84 5.93
C SER A 502 5.38 3.10 4.82
N HIS A 503 6.27 2.18 5.22
CA HIS A 503 7.28 1.66 4.32
C HIS A 503 6.71 0.86 3.15
N CYS A 504 5.58 0.16 3.31
CA CYS A 504 4.95 -0.56 2.20
C CYS A 504 4.43 0.38 1.10
N ILE A 505 3.90 1.54 1.45
CA ILE A 505 3.43 2.55 0.48
C ILE A 505 4.61 3.22 -0.22
N GLN A 506 5.67 3.52 0.53
CA GLN A 506 6.93 4.02 -0.05
C GLN A 506 7.57 3.00 -1.00
N CYS A 507 7.51 1.70 -0.68
CA CYS A 507 7.95 0.62 -1.57
C CYS A 507 7.15 0.65 -2.89
N ILE A 508 5.82 0.70 -2.82
CA ILE A 508 4.94 0.75 -3.99
C ILE A 508 5.24 1.99 -4.85
N ALA A 509 5.40 3.16 -4.23
CA ALA A 509 5.72 4.40 -4.93
C ALA A 509 7.13 4.38 -5.57
N ALA A 510 8.13 3.79 -4.91
CA ALA A 510 9.47 3.60 -5.46
C ALA A 510 9.49 2.64 -6.66
N CYS A 511 8.68 1.57 -6.64
CA CYS A 511 8.43 0.74 -7.82
C CYS A 511 7.77 1.54 -8.96
N GLU A 512 6.81 2.42 -8.65
CA GLU A 512 6.21 3.31 -9.65
C GLU A 512 7.20 4.35 -10.19
N SER A 513 8.24 4.74 -9.46
CA SER A 513 9.31 5.61 -9.96
C SER A 513 10.47 4.86 -10.61
N SER A 514 10.36 3.54 -10.79
CA SER A 514 11.42 2.65 -11.30
C SER A 514 12.70 2.62 -10.46
N ASP A 515 12.64 3.00 -9.18
CA ASP A 515 13.78 2.93 -8.24
C ASP A 515 13.68 1.63 -7.43
N ILE A 516 13.99 0.51 -8.09
CA ILE A 516 13.83 -0.84 -7.53
C ILE A 516 14.74 -1.10 -6.31
N PRO A 517 16.00 -0.65 -6.27
CA PRO A 517 16.83 -0.78 -5.06
C PRO A 517 16.24 -0.05 -3.84
N LYS A 518 15.69 1.16 -4.05
CA LYS A 518 14.97 1.87 -2.98
C LYS A 518 13.71 1.14 -2.56
N ALA A 519 12.94 0.61 -3.51
CA ALA A 519 11.77 -0.20 -3.22
C ALA A 519 12.12 -1.45 -2.39
N GLU A 520 13.22 -2.14 -2.70
CA GLU A 520 13.73 -3.28 -1.94
C GLU A 520 14.12 -2.89 -0.50
N SER A 521 14.75 -1.73 -0.31
CA SER A 521 15.05 -1.21 1.03
C SER A 521 13.78 -1.00 1.88
N TYR A 522 12.76 -0.37 1.30
CA TYR A 522 11.47 -0.20 1.98
C TYR A 522 10.72 -1.51 2.20
N PHE A 523 10.78 -2.42 1.23
CA PHE A 523 10.20 -3.76 1.35
C PHE A 523 10.81 -4.51 2.55
N ASN A 524 12.12 -4.46 2.70
CA ASN A 524 12.81 -5.15 3.79
C ASN A 524 12.37 -4.63 5.16
N LYS A 525 12.15 -3.32 5.31
CA LYS A 525 11.61 -2.73 6.54
C LYS A 525 10.16 -3.16 6.84
N THR A 526 9.31 -3.34 5.82
CA THR A 526 7.92 -3.77 6.04
C THR A 526 7.80 -5.28 6.32
N VAL A 527 8.50 -6.12 5.56
CA VAL A 527 8.31 -7.57 5.61
C VAL A 527 8.91 -8.20 6.86
N ARG A 528 9.98 -7.60 7.40
CA ARG A 528 10.70 -8.06 8.60
C ARG A 528 10.27 -7.41 9.90
N MET A 529 9.30 -6.48 9.86
CA MET A 529 8.88 -5.64 11.00
C MET A 529 8.81 -6.39 12.33
N ASP A 530 8.04 -7.48 12.36
CA ASP A 530 7.81 -8.27 13.58
C ASP A 530 8.85 -9.40 13.77
N ILE A 531 9.40 -9.97 12.68
CA ILE A 531 10.37 -11.06 12.77
C ILE A 531 11.72 -10.57 13.32
N GLU A 532 12.12 -9.35 12.97
CA GLU A 532 13.38 -8.72 13.38
C GLU A 532 13.20 -7.58 14.38
N ASP A 533 11.96 -7.35 14.83
CA ASP A 533 11.60 -6.29 15.78
C ASP A 533 12.12 -4.89 15.38
N ILE A 534 11.89 -4.51 14.12
CA ILE A 534 12.46 -3.31 13.49
C ILE A 534 12.12 -2.03 14.27
N ASN A 535 10.93 -1.96 14.87
CA ASN A 535 10.46 -0.82 15.66
C ASN A 535 10.68 -1.00 17.17
N GLY A 536 11.25 -2.12 17.63
CA GLY A 536 11.51 -2.40 19.05
C GLY A 536 10.26 -2.59 19.92
N ASN A 537 9.09 -2.82 19.31
CA ASN A 537 7.79 -2.86 19.97
C ASN A 537 6.91 -4.04 19.53
N THR A 538 7.52 -5.11 18.98
CA THR A 538 6.82 -6.37 18.65
C THR A 538 6.26 -7.06 19.89
N ALA A 539 6.88 -6.83 21.05
CA ALA A 539 6.40 -7.33 22.35
C ALA A 539 4.99 -6.81 22.69
N ASP A 540 4.60 -5.65 22.16
CA ASP A 540 3.25 -5.08 22.32
C ASP A 540 2.23 -5.72 21.37
N GLY A 541 2.67 -6.62 20.50
CA GLY A 541 1.88 -7.36 19.53
C GLY A 541 2.29 -7.07 18.09
N ILE A 542 1.90 -7.99 17.21
CA ILE A 542 2.21 -7.96 15.78
C ILE A 542 1.66 -6.70 15.09
N HIS A 543 2.16 -6.31 13.92
CA HIS A 543 1.66 -5.13 13.21
C HIS A 543 0.77 -5.51 12.03
N THR A 544 -0.53 -5.73 12.26
CA THR A 544 -1.43 -6.30 11.22
C THR A 544 -1.49 -5.46 9.94
N ALA A 545 -1.56 -4.13 10.01
CA ALA A 545 -1.51 -3.28 8.82
C ALA A 545 -0.19 -3.41 8.06
N CYS A 546 0.94 -3.54 8.76
CA CYS A 546 2.25 -3.76 8.17
C CYS A 546 2.35 -5.16 7.53
N MET A 547 1.78 -6.18 8.17
CA MET A 547 1.70 -7.53 7.61
C MET A 547 0.90 -7.54 6.31
N ALA A 548 -0.23 -6.84 6.24
CA ALA A 548 -0.97 -6.62 5.00
C ALA A 548 -0.14 -5.83 3.98
N GLY A 549 0.54 -4.78 4.46
CA GLY A 549 1.50 -3.99 3.70
C GLY A 549 2.59 -4.81 3.03
N SER A 550 3.06 -5.90 3.65
CA SER A 550 4.07 -6.78 3.05
C SER A 550 3.55 -7.50 1.80
N TRP A 551 2.32 -8.01 1.83
CA TRP A 551 1.65 -8.57 0.64
C TRP A 551 1.42 -7.48 -0.41
N MET A 552 0.97 -6.29 0.03
CA MET A 552 0.73 -5.16 -0.86
C MET A 552 1.99 -4.69 -1.58
N ALA A 553 3.14 -4.66 -0.90
CA ALA A 553 4.43 -4.32 -1.50
C ALA A 553 4.83 -5.32 -2.61
N VAL A 554 4.55 -6.61 -2.43
CA VAL A 554 4.77 -7.61 -3.50
C VAL A 554 3.81 -7.40 -4.67
N VAL A 555 2.50 -7.33 -4.40
CA VAL A 555 1.48 -7.34 -5.46
C VAL A 555 1.35 -5.98 -6.16
N TYR A 556 1.18 -4.91 -5.39
CA TYR A 556 1.07 -3.56 -5.92
C TYR A 556 2.44 -2.93 -6.25
N GLY A 557 3.52 -3.31 -5.57
CA GLY A 557 4.87 -2.83 -5.87
C GLY A 557 5.53 -3.63 -6.98
N PHE A 558 6.16 -4.76 -6.63
CA PHE A 558 7.01 -5.52 -7.56
C PHE A 558 6.25 -6.21 -8.70
N ALA A 559 5.04 -6.70 -8.48
CA ALA A 559 4.19 -7.21 -9.57
C ALA A 559 3.51 -6.09 -10.37
N GLY A 560 3.50 -4.86 -9.85
CA GLY A 560 2.93 -3.68 -10.48
C GLY A 560 1.42 -3.79 -10.74
N PHE A 561 0.69 -4.52 -9.91
CA PHE A 561 -0.76 -4.70 -10.05
C PHE A 561 -1.51 -3.37 -9.83
N ARG A 562 -2.44 -2.97 -10.69
CA ARG A 562 -3.36 -1.85 -10.44
C ARG A 562 -4.79 -2.29 -10.72
N ASP A 563 -5.72 -1.83 -9.90
CA ASP A 563 -7.10 -2.32 -9.83
C ASP A 563 -8.16 -1.19 -9.83
N TYR A 564 -7.81 -0.03 -10.40
CA TYR A 564 -8.66 1.15 -10.41
C TYR A 564 -9.76 1.07 -11.49
N GLY A 565 -10.98 1.49 -11.14
CA GLY A 565 -12.08 1.64 -12.10
C GLY A 565 -12.57 0.34 -12.77
N GLY A 566 -12.34 -0.82 -12.15
CA GLY A 566 -12.68 -2.12 -12.72
C GLY A 566 -11.76 -2.58 -13.85
N SER A 567 -10.58 -1.96 -13.97
CA SER A 567 -9.51 -2.41 -14.86
C SER A 567 -8.38 -3.01 -14.04
N TRP A 568 -7.83 -4.13 -14.50
CA TRP A 568 -6.71 -4.82 -13.87
C TRP A 568 -5.48 -4.78 -14.77
N SER A 569 -4.39 -4.21 -14.29
CA SER A 569 -3.14 -4.12 -15.04
C SER A 569 -1.93 -4.56 -14.24
N PHE A 570 -0.87 -5.00 -14.92
CA PHE A 570 0.39 -5.43 -14.32
C PHE A 570 1.59 -4.80 -15.03
N ASN A 571 2.61 -4.42 -14.24
CA ASN A 571 3.91 -3.97 -14.71
C ASN A 571 5.00 -4.58 -13.80
N PRO A 572 5.35 -5.86 -14.00
CA PRO A 572 6.27 -6.56 -13.11
C PRO A 572 7.69 -5.99 -13.20
N GLN A 573 8.27 -5.69 -12.03
CA GLN A 573 9.61 -5.17 -11.82
C GLN A 573 10.21 -5.85 -10.58
N LEU A 574 10.85 -7.01 -10.76
CA LEU A 574 11.40 -7.78 -9.63
C LEU A 574 12.69 -7.15 -9.10
N PRO A 575 12.99 -7.23 -7.78
CA PRO A 575 14.26 -6.80 -7.22
C PRO A 575 15.42 -7.69 -7.68
N GLY A 576 16.66 -7.24 -7.53
CA GLY A 576 17.85 -7.94 -8.05
C GLY A 576 18.03 -9.35 -7.46
N THR A 577 17.60 -9.53 -6.22
CA THR A 577 17.70 -10.77 -5.45
C THR A 577 16.71 -11.85 -5.87
N TRP A 578 15.60 -11.49 -6.54
CA TRP A 578 14.54 -12.43 -6.90
C TRP A 578 14.74 -12.96 -8.33
N ARG A 579 14.83 -14.28 -8.46
CA ARG A 579 14.85 -14.98 -9.75
C ARG A 579 13.47 -15.09 -10.36
N ASN A 580 12.48 -15.44 -9.54
CA ASN A 580 11.08 -15.49 -9.95
C ASN A 580 10.12 -15.19 -8.79
N LEU A 581 8.91 -14.79 -9.16
CA LEU A 581 7.78 -14.53 -8.27
C LEU A 581 6.56 -15.29 -8.82
N SER A 582 5.93 -16.12 -7.98
CA SER A 582 4.67 -16.79 -8.31
C SER A 582 3.62 -16.59 -7.23
N PHE A 583 2.41 -16.20 -7.61
CA PHE A 583 1.29 -16.00 -6.68
C PHE A 583 -0.04 -16.09 -7.45
N ALA A 584 -1.16 -16.00 -6.74
CA ALA A 584 -2.48 -15.96 -7.37
C ALA A 584 -3.38 -14.87 -6.80
N LEU A 585 -4.36 -14.44 -7.59
CA LEU A 585 -5.41 -13.50 -7.20
C LEU A 585 -6.78 -14.06 -7.57
N ARG A 586 -7.79 -13.78 -6.76
CA ARG A 586 -9.21 -14.03 -7.06
C ARG A 586 -9.83 -12.77 -7.65
N LEU A 587 -10.33 -12.90 -8.88
CA LEU A 587 -10.93 -11.82 -9.66
C LEU A 587 -12.19 -12.36 -10.36
N SER A 588 -13.33 -11.71 -10.15
CA SER A 588 -14.64 -12.08 -10.70
C SER A 588 -15.00 -13.57 -10.49
N GLY A 589 -14.63 -14.12 -9.32
CA GLY A 589 -14.83 -15.53 -8.99
C GLY A 589 -13.89 -16.52 -9.69
N MET A 590 -12.87 -16.03 -10.41
CA MET A 590 -11.83 -16.82 -11.07
C MET A 590 -10.51 -16.70 -10.31
N ARG A 591 -9.63 -17.71 -10.42
CA ARG A 591 -8.25 -17.63 -9.92
C ARG A 591 -7.30 -17.31 -11.07
N LEU A 592 -6.65 -16.16 -11.00
CA LEU A 592 -5.56 -15.76 -11.88
C LEU A 592 -4.23 -16.16 -11.24
N GLU A 593 -3.54 -17.12 -11.82
CA GLU A 593 -2.20 -17.56 -11.44
C GLU A 593 -1.16 -16.74 -12.22
N LEU A 594 -0.18 -16.19 -11.52
CA LEU A 594 0.84 -15.29 -12.06
C LEU A 594 2.22 -15.88 -11.84
N TYR A 595 3.06 -15.82 -12.87
CA TYR A 595 4.46 -16.23 -12.82
C TYR A 595 5.34 -15.20 -13.53
N PHE A 596 6.22 -14.56 -12.78
CA PHE A 596 7.10 -13.51 -13.28
C PHE A 596 8.58 -13.87 -13.08
N THR A 597 9.40 -13.62 -14.08
CA THR A 597 10.87 -13.61 -14.01
C THR A 597 11.39 -12.26 -14.50
N LYS A 598 12.71 -12.09 -14.62
CA LYS A 598 13.31 -10.93 -15.29
C LYS A 598 13.01 -10.87 -16.79
N GLU A 599 12.68 -12.01 -17.40
CA GLU A 599 12.58 -12.16 -18.86
C GLU A 599 11.17 -12.47 -19.32
N ARG A 600 10.26 -12.86 -18.42
CA ARG A 600 8.93 -13.34 -18.80
C ARG A 600 7.88 -12.97 -17.78
N ALA A 601 6.69 -12.59 -18.26
CA ALA A 601 5.47 -12.59 -17.48
C ALA A 601 4.47 -13.61 -18.04
N SER A 602 3.88 -14.43 -17.18
CA SER A 602 2.87 -15.43 -17.54
C SER A 602 1.63 -15.28 -16.67
N TYR A 603 0.47 -15.36 -17.30
CA TYR A 603 -0.85 -15.20 -16.71
C TYR A 603 -1.70 -16.41 -17.08
N THR A 604 -2.15 -17.19 -16.09
CA THR A 604 -2.99 -18.37 -16.31
C THR A 604 -4.32 -18.20 -15.59
N LEU A 605 -5.43 -18.31 -16.31
CA LEU A 605 -6.76 -18.22 -15.71
C LEU A 605 -7.30 -19.62 -15.39
N ARG A 606 -7.83 -19.80 -14.19
CA ARG A 606 -8.46 -21.04 -13.73
C ARG A 606 -9.83 -20.75 -13.15
N ALA A 607 -10.85 -21.49 -13.58
CA ALA A 607 -12.10 -21.60 -12.85
C ALA A 607 -11.86 -22.21 -11.47
N GLU A 608 -12.61 -21.76 -10.47
CA GLU A 608 -12.66 -22.46 -9.19
C GLU A 608 -13.73 -23.56 -9.20
N ASP A 609 -13.49 -24.64 -8.45
CA ASP A 609 -14.37 -25.82 -8.33
C ASP A 609 -15.77 -25.51 -7.71
N THR A 610 -16.09 -24.24 -7.45
CA THR A 610 -17.37 -23.86 -6.84
C THR A 610 -18.41 -23.51 -7.90
N GLN A 611 -19.44 -24.36 -7.93
CA GLN A 611 -20.64 -24.26 -8.76
C GLN A 611 -21.17 -22.83 -8.85
N THR A 612 -21.04 -22.21 -10.03
CA THR A 612 -22.03 -21.26 -10.52
C THR A 612 -22.29 -21.61 -11.98
N ASP A 613 -23.47 -22.18 -12.24
CA ASP A 613 -24.05 -22.30 -13.57
C ASP A 613 -24.10 -20.91 -14.21
N GLY A 614 -23.40 -20.70 -15.33
CA GLY A 614 -23.60 -19.53 -16.17
C GLY A 614 -22.37 -18.97 -16.87
N GLY A 615 -21.91 -19.64 -17.93
CA GLY A 615 -21.11 -19.03 -19.00
C GLY A 615 -19.59 -18.99 -18.79
N LEU A 616 -18.85 -19.11 -19.90
CA LEU A 616 -17.40 -18.93 -19.96
C LEU A 616 -17.01 -17.58 -19.36
N LYS A 617 -16.36 -17.59 -18.18
CA LYS A 617 -15.86 -16.38 -17.51
C LYS A 617 -14.51 -16.01 -18.11
N GLU A 618 -14.53 -15.10 -19.07
CA GLU A 618 -13.31 -14.46 -19.57
C GLU A 618 -12.85 -13.35 -18.60
N LEU A 619 -11.54 -13.09 -18.58
CA LEU A 619 -10.96 -12.02 -17.77
C LEU A 619 -10.12 -11.12 -18.68
N THR A 620 -10.48 -9.84 -18.75
CA THR A 620 -9.69 -8.84 -19.48
C THR A 620 -8.67 -8.19 -18.55
N LEU A 621 -7.41 -8.23 -18.97
CA LEU A 621 -6.26 -7.71 -18.23
C LEU A 621 -5.44 -6.78 -19.14
N THR A 622 -4.54 -6.02 -18.53
CA THR A 622 -3.54 -5.24 -19.24
C THR A 622 -2.13 -5.58 -18.74
N HIS A 623 -1.23 -5.98 -19.62
CA HIS A 623 0.19 -6.09 -19.33
C HIS A 623 0.87 -4.84 -19.89
N ARG A 624 1.43 -3.98 -19.03
CA ARG A 624 1.97 -2.66 -19.42
C ARG A 624 0.90 -1.81 -20.15
N ASN A 625 1.03 -1.64 -21.46
CA ASN A 625 0.07 -0.96 -22.34
C ASN A 625 -0.70 -1.92 -23.28
N ILE A 626 -0.51 -3.24 -23.14
CA ILE A 626 -1.13 -4.26 -23.99
C ILE A 626 -2.33 -4.87 -23.27
N ARG A 627 -3.53 -4.59 -23.78
CA ARG A 627 -4.78 -5.20 -23.31
C ARG A 627 -4.98 -6.58 -23.93
N PHE A 628 -5.35 -7.57 -23.12
CA PHE A 628 -5.62 -8.94 -23.56
C PHE A 628 -6.75 -9.57 -22.74
N THR A 629 -7.34 -10.64 -23.26
CA THR A 629 -8.39 -11.40 -22.59
C THR A 629 -7.92 -12.83 -22.44
N LEU A 630 -8.19 -13.43 -21.27
CA LEU A 630 -7.96 -14.84 -20.98
C LEU A 630 -9.29 -15.56 -20.83
N HIS A 631 -9.36 -16.78 -21.34
CA HIS A 631 -10.42 -17.74 -21.06
C HIS A 631 -9.95 -18.79 -20.02
N ASP A 632 -10.89 -19.53 -19.44
CA ASP A 632 -10.56 -20.60 -18.49
C ASP A 632 -9.58 -21.63 -19.08
N GLY A 633 -8.53 -21.94 -18.33
CA GLY A 633 -7.43 -22.83 -18.72
C GLY A 633 -6.40 -22.20 -19.66
N GLU A 634 -6.61 -20.96 -20.12
CA GLU A 634 -5.68 -20.26 -21.00
C GLU A 634 -4.50 -19.68 -20.23
N THR A 635 -3.33 -19.71 -20.87
CA THR A 635 -2.12 -19.03 -20.42
C THR A 635 -1.68 -18.03 -21.48
N LYS A 636 -1.41 -16.78 -21.07
CA LYS A 636 -0.78 -15.76 -21.91
C LYS A 636 0.59 -15.39 -21.36
N GLU A 637 1.59 -15.33 -22.24
CA GLU A 637 2.96 -14.93 -21.90
C GLU A 637 3.38 -13.63 -22.60
N PHE A 638 4.24 -12.88 -21.93
CA PHE A 638 4.87 -11.66 -22.42
C PHE A 638 6.38 -11.73 -22.18
N ASP A 639 7.16 -11.26 -23.15
CA ASP A 639 8.60 -11.10 -23.06
C ASP A 639 8.92 -9.80 -22.32
N LEU A 640 9.75 -9.89 -21.28
CA LEU A 640 10.21 -8.77 -20.47
C LEU A 640 11.67 -8.40 -20.74
N ARG A 641 12.36 -9.14 -21.62
CA ARG A 641 13.75 -8.84 -21.97
C ARG A 641 13.83 -7.42 -22.52
N PRO A 642 14.87 -6.65 -22.15
CA PRO A 642 15.05 -5.30 -22.66
C PRO A 642 15.03 -5.29 -24.19
N ALA A 643 14.14 -4.48 -24.76
CA ALA A 643 14.04 -4.26 -26.20
C ALA A 643 13.86 -2.76 -26.46
N VAL A 644 14.63 -2.21 -27.39
CA VAL A 644 14.48 -0.81 -27.80
C VAL A 644 13.43 -0.76 -28.90
N LYS A 645 12.24 -0.27 -28.56
CA LYS A 645 11.12 -0.11 -29.51
C LYS A 645 10.87 1.34 -29.89
N ALA A 646 11.32 2.29 -29.06
CA ALA A 646 11.27 3.71 -29.37
C ALA A 646 12.53 4.45 -28.92
N VAL A 647 12.90 5.49 -29.67
CA VAL A 647 13.94 6.46 -29.31
C VAL A 647 13.31 7.84 -29.20
N LEU A 648 13.54 8.48 -28.06
CA LEU A 648 13.00 9.79 -27.68
C LEU A 648 14.13 10.81 -27.78
N PHE A 649 14.08 11.66 -28.80
CA PHE A 649 15.15 12.59 -29.12
C PHE A 649 14.88 13.96 -28.49
N ASP A 650 15.85 14.54 -27.78
CA ASP A 650 15.89 16.00 -27.71
C ASP A 650 16.15 16.60 -29.10
N LEU A 651 15.87 17.89 -29.27
CA LEU A 651 16.09 18.60 -30.53
C LEU A 651 17.46 19.27 -30.57
N ASP A 652 17.76 20.08 -29.56
CA ASP A 652 18.90 20.98 -29.53
C ASP A 652 20.14 20.19 -29.09
N GLY A 653 21.23 20.27 -29.87
CA GLY A 653 22.47 19.51 -29.59
C GLY A 653 22.39 18.00 -29.87
N VAL A 654 21.20 17.47 -30.18
CA VAL A 654 20.99 16.08 -30.62
C VAL A 654 20.64 16.00 -32.10
N ILE A 655 19.60 16.70 -32.58
CA ILE A 655 19.20 16.69 -33.99
C ILE A 655 19.89 17.79 -34.78
N THR A 656 20.02 18.98 -34.18
CA THR A 656 20.60 20.16 -34.80
C THR A 656 21.21 21.07 -33.73
N ASP A 657 22.24 21.83 -34.08
CA ASP A 657 22.82 22.84 -33.19
C ASP A 657 22.07 24.17 -33.34
N THR A 658 20.89 24.29 -32.71
CA THR A 658 20.21 25.59 -32.58
C THR A 658 20.51 26.33 -31.28
N ALA A 659 21.42 25.80 -30.46
CA ALA A 659 21.88 26.45 -29.23
C ALA A 659 22.47 27.83 -29.53
N GLU A 660 23.18 27.99 -30.65
CA GLU A 660 23.71 29.28 -31.11
C GLU A 660 22.60 30.26 -31.51
N LEU A 661 21.52 29.79 -32.15
CA LEU A 661 20.37 30.62 -32.50
C LEU A 661 19.63 31.09 -31.23
N HIS A 662 19.48 30.21 -30.24
CA HIS A 662 18.95 30.56 -28.93
C HIS A 662 19.83 31.57 -28.20
N PHE A 663 21.14 31.39 -28.18
CA PHE A 663 22.09 32.33 -27.59
C PHE A 663 21.96 33.73 -28.20
N ARG A 664 21.91 33.83 -29.54
CA ARG A 664 21.77 35.12 -30.24
C ARG A 664 20.44 35.80 -29.94
N ALA A 665 19.34 35.03 -29.92
CA ALA A 665 18.02 35.56 -29.58
C ALA A 665 17.97 36.10 -28.14
N TRP A 666 18.53 35.36 -27.19
CA TRP A 666 18.63 35.80 -25.79
C TRP A 666 19.57 36.99 -25.61
N LYS A 667 20.71 37.00 -26.30
CA LYS A 667 21.65 38.12 -26.26
C LYS A 667 21.03 39.40 -26.82
N SER A 668 20.33 39.30 -27.95
CA SER A 668 19.62 40.44 -28.54
C SER A 668 18.54 40.98 -27.60
N LEU A 669 17.80 40.09 -26.94
CA LEU A 669 16.83 40.47 -25.92
C LEU A 669 17.52 41.17 -24.73
N ALA A 670 18.57 40.58 -24.20
CA ALA A 670 19.31 41.10 -23.06
C ALA A 670 19.88 42.50 -23.35
N GLU A 671 20.52 42.69 -24.50
CA GLU A 671 21.04 43.99 -24.95
C GLU A 671 19.94 45.05 -25.05
N LYS A 672 18.76 44.68 -25.57
CA LYS A 672 17.61 45.59 -25.67
C LYS A 672 17.12 46.07 -24.30
N TYR A 673 17.08 45.18 -23.31
CA TYR A 673 16.60 45.50 -21.96
C TYR A 673 17.73 45.89 -20.99
N GLY A 674 18.96 46.04 -21.47
CA GLY A 674 20.13 46.41 -20.64
C GLY A 674 20.53 45.34 -19.63
N LEU A 675 20.23 44.06 -19.89
CA LEU A 675 20.61 42.93 -19.06
C LEU A 675 21.98 42.38 -19.49
N SER A 676 22.76 41.92 -18.51
CA SER A 676 23.99 41.17 -18.74
C SER A 676 23.65 39.73 -19.14
N PHE A 677 24.18 39.29 -20.28
CA PHE A 677 24.01 37.92 -20.76
C PHE A 677 25.26 37.44 -21.48
N ASP A 678 25.77 36.29 -21.05
CA ASP A 678 26.96 35.64 -21.59
C ASP A 678 26.75 34.14 -21.81
N ARG A 679 27.82 33.45 -22.24
CA ARG A 679 27.78 31.99 -22.48
C ARG A 679 27.58 31.19 -21.20
N SER A 680 28.02 31.68 -20.05
CA SER A 680 27.85 31.03 -18.75
C SER A 680 26.38 30.99 -18.36
N ILE A 681 25.69 32.14 -18.47
CA ILE A 681 24.26 32.26 -18.22
C ILE A 681 23.47 31.42 -19.24
N SER A 682 23.84 31.48 -20.53
CA SER A 682 23.19 30.68 -21.58
C SER A 682 23.31 29.17 -21.35
N SER A 683 24.47 28.68 -20.88
CA SER A 683 24.68 27.25 -20.63
C SER A 683 23.73 26.71 -19.56
N ARG A 684 23.45 27.52 -18.52
CA ARG A 684 22.51 27.16 -17.43
C ARG A 684 21.03 27.17 -17.87
N MET A 685 20.73 27.81 -18.99
CA MET A 685 19.39 27.81 -19.61
C MET A 685 19.16 26.61 -20.53
N SER A 686 20.20 25.87 -20.92
CA SER A 686 20.08 24.76 -21.86
C SER A 686 19.08 23.72 -21.36
N GLY A 687 18.20 23.26 -22.25
CA GLY A 687 17.12 22.32 -21.95
C GLY A 687 15.95 22.86 -21.11
N ARG A 688 15.95 24.15 -20.71
CA ARG A 688 14.85 24.77 -19.95
C ARG A 688 13.81 25.42 -20.85
N SER A 689 12.61 25.67 -20.32
CA SER A 689 11.59 26.41 -21.03
C SER A 689 11.99 27.88 -21.26
N ARG A 690 11.32 28.57 -22.19
CA ARG A 690 11.53 30.01 -22.42
C ARG A 690 11.22 30.84 -21.17
N ALA A 691 10.18 30.48 -20.42
CA ALA A 691 9.79 31.20 -19.21
C ALA A 691 10.84 31.04 -18.11
N ASP A 692 11.26 29.80 -17.83
CA ASP A 692 12.28 29.51 -16.81
C ASP A 692 13.64 30.14 -17.17
N SER A 693 13.97 30.17 -18.46
CA SER A 693 15.18 30.82 -18.96
C SER A 693 15.12 32.33 -18.75
N LEU A 694 13.96 32.97 -18.99
CA LEU A 694 13.80 34.40 -18.69
C LEU A 694 13.93 34.67 -17.19
N ASP A 695 13.28 33.86 -16.36
CA ASP A 695 13.34 34.01 -14.90
C ASP A 695 14.76 33.85 -14.37
N LEU A 696 15.52 32.88 -14.90
CA LEU A 696 16.95 32.72 -14.59
C LEU A 696 17.76 33.96 -15.02
N MET A 697 17.52 34.50 -16.22
CA MET A 697 18.20 35.72 -16.68
C MET A 697 17.93 36.90 -15.76
N LEU A 698 16.67 37.08 -15.35
CA LEU A 698 16.25 38.17 -14.47
C LEU A 698 16.87 38.03 -13.08
N ALA A 699 16.89 36.81 -12.53
CA ALA A 699 17.52 36.51 -11.25
C ALA A 699 19.02 36.84 -11.26
N GLU A 700 19.76 36.42 -12.29
CA GLU A 700 21.20 36.72 -12.43
C GLU A 700 21.48 38.23 -12.55
N ASN A 701 20.51 38.99 -13.05
CA ASN A 701 20.61 40.43 -13.21
C ASN A 701 20.00 41.22 -12.03
N ASN A 702 19.53 40.54 -10.98
CA ASN A 702 18.76 41.15 -9.87
C ASN A 702 17.59 42.05 -10.37
N ALA A 703 16.99 41.66 -11.50
CA ALA A 703 15.91 42.41 -12.14
C ALA A 703 14.55 41.80 -11.76
N SER A 704 13.57 42.66 -11.46
CA SER A 704 12.20 42.24 -11.15
C SER A 704 11.24 42.79 -12.20
N TRP A 705 10.61 41.92 -12.98
CA TRP A 705 9.65 42.26 -14.02
C TRP A 705 8.24 41.78 -13.65
N THR A 706 7.23 42.55 -14.03
CA THR A 706 5.82 42.13 -13.97
C THR A 706 5.54 41.00 -14.96
N GLN A 707 4.51 40.19 -14.71
CA GLN A 707 4.15 39.09 -15.63
C GLN A 707 3.93 39.58 -17.06
N LYS A 708 3.26 40.72 -17.24
CA LYS A 708 3.04 41.34 -18.55
C LYS A 708 4.34 41.69 -19.28
N GLN A 709 5.38 42.13 -18.56
CA GLN A 709 6.70 42.38 -19.15
C GLN A 709 7.40 41.08 -19.54
N LYS A 710 7.29 40.05 -18.69
CA LYS A 710 7.84 38.72 -18.99
C LYS A 710 7.22 38.11 -20.24
N ASP A 711 5.89 38.16 -20.35
CA ASP A 711 5.16 37.65 -21.51
C ASP A 711 5.59 38.37 -22.79
N ALA A 712 5.63 39.71 -22.78
CA ALA A 712 6.05 40.51 -23.93
C ALA A 712 7.50 40.20 -24.36
N ALA A 713 8.42 40.05 -23.41
CA ALA A 713 9.82 39.73 -23.70
C ALA A 713 9.98 38.29 -24.21
N ALA A 714 9.21 37.34 -23.68
CA ALA A 714 9.20 35.96 -24.13
C ALA A 714 8.66 35.82 -25.57
N ASP A 715 7.65 36.62 -25.93
CA ASP A 715 7.11 36.71 -27.29
C ASP A 715 8.12 37.36 -28.25
N GLU A 716 8.76 38.45 -27.82
CA GLU A 716 9.78 39.12 -28.62
C GLU A 716 10.98 38.21 -28.89
N LYS A 717 11.51 37.54 -27.86
CA LYS A 717 12.58 36.55 -28.02
C LYS A 717 12.17 35.44 -28.97
N ASN A 718 10.92 34.99 -28.88
CA ASN A 718 10.41 33.95 -29.77
C ASN A 718 10.38 34.42 -31.22
N LYS A 719 9.95 35.65 -31.48
CA LYS A 719 9.95 36.22 -32.82
C LYS A 719 11.37 36.27 -33.39
N ILE A 720 12.34 36.78 -32.63
CA ILE A 720 13.75 36.81 -33.04
C ILE A 720 14.27 35.40 -33.37
N TYR A 721 13.95 34.43 -32.52
CA TYR A 721 14.34 33.05 -32.74
C TYR A 721 13.68 32.45 -33.99
N VAL A 722 12.36 32.56 -34.14
CA VAL A 722 11.61 32.05 -35.31
C VAL A 722 12.11 32.68 -36.61
N ASP A 723 12.37 33.98 -36.62
CA ASP A 723 12.94 34.67 -37.78
C ASP A 723 14.33 34.09 -38.13
N SER A 724 15.15 33.77 -37.13
CA SER A 724 16.45 33.12 -37.33
C SER A 724 16.36 31.68 -37.86
N LEU A 725 15.23 30.97 -37.67
CA LEU A 725 15.04 29.62 -38.21
C LEU A 725 14.95 29.60 -39.74
N SER A 726 14.75 30.75 -40.39
CA SER A 726 14.76 30.85 -41.86
C SER A 726 16.10 30.46 -42.48
N THR A 727 17.20 30.49 -41.71
CA THR A 727 18.53 30.09 -42.19
C THR A 727 18.80 28.60 -42.07
N LEU A 728 17.94 27.82 -41.40
CA LEU A 728 18.11 26.37 -41.24
C LEU A 728 17.85 25.64 -42.55
N THR A 729 18.73 24.70 -42.84
CA THR A 729 18.69 23.82 -44.00
C THR A 729 18.98 22.37 -43.58
N PRO A 730 18.73 21.36 -44.44
CA PRO A 730 19.12 19.98 -44.15
C PRO A 730 20.62 19.75 -43.88
N LYS A 731 21.51 20.72 -44.19
CA LYS A 731 22.94 20.65 -43.86
C LYS A 731 23.24 20.89 -42.38
N ASP A 732 22.27 21.45 -41.65
CA ASP A 732 22.39 21.79 -40.23
C ASP A 732 21.90 20.64 -39.33
N ILE A 733 21.60 19.47 -39.91
CA ILE A 733 21.42 18.21 -39.19
C ILE A 733 22.77 17.78 -38.64
N LEU A 734 22.84 17.45 -37.35
CA LEU A 734 24.09 17.03 -36.72
C LEU A 734 24.63 15.74 -37.35
N PRO A 735 25.97 15.59 -37.45
CA PRO A 735 26.58 14.44 -38.11
C PRO A 735 26.09 13.09 -37.57
N GLY A 736 25.82 12.14 -38.46
CA GLY A 736 25.33 10.79 -38.12
C GLY A 736 23.82 10.66 -37.91
N ILE A 737 23.10 11.73 -37.56
CA ILE A 737 21.67 11.65 -37.16
C ILE A 737 20.76 11.14 -38.28
N ALA A 738 20.89 11.67 -39.49
CA ALA A 738 20.05 11.23 -40.61
C ALA A 738 20.23 9.72 -40.91
N LYS A 739 21.48 9.22 -40.84
CA LYS A 739 21.80 7.80 -40.99
C LYS A 739 21.22 6.97 -39.85
N PHE A 740 21.34 7.47 -38.62
CA PHE A 740 20.85 6.78 -37.43
C PHE A 740 19.33 6.66 -37.42
N ILE A 741 18.60 7.75 -37.68
CA ILE A 741 17.14 7.72 -37.82
C ILE A 741 16.70 6.78 -38.95
N GLY A 742 17.42 6.79 -40.08
CA GLY A 742 17.19 5.82 -41.16
C GLY A 742 17.28 4.37 -40.68
N ALA A 743 18.35 4.04 -39.96
CA ALA A 743 18.54 2.70 -39.39
C ALA A 743 17.45 2.31 -38.38
N LEU A 744 17.01 3.25 -37.52
CA LEU A 744 15.90 3.01 -36.59
C LEU A 744 14.61 2.65 -37.33
N LYS A 745 14.26 3.41 -38.37
CA LYS A 745 13.07 3.16 -39.19
C LYS A 745 13.13 1.83 -39.94
N GLU A 746 14.28 1.47 -40.48
CA GLU A 746 14.49 0.16 -41.13
C GLU A 746 14.25 -1.02 -40.17
N HIS A 747 14.48 -0.83 -38.88
CA HIS A 747 14.24 -1.83 -37.82
C HIS A 747 12.88 -1.68 -37.12
N GLY A 748 12.02 -0.78 -37.61
CA GLY A 748 10.69 -0.54 -37.01
C GLY A 748 10.71 0.18 -35.66
N ILE A 749 11.83 0.77 -35.27
CA ILE A 749 11.97 1.51 -34.00
C ILE A 749 11.38 2.91 -34.17
N LYS A 750 10.45 3.26 -33.29
CA LYS A 750 9.73 4.54 -33.29
C LYS A 750 10.66 5.71 -32.97
N CYS A 751 10.46 6.83 -33.64
CA CYS A 751 11.22 8.06 -33.39
C CYS A 751 10.27 9.15 -32.92
N VAL A 752 10.42 9.61 -31.68
CA VAL A 752 9.58 10.68 -31.11
C VAL A 752 10.47 11.82 -30.63
N LEU A 753 10.05 13.07 -30.90
CA LEU A 753 10.77 14.24 -30.43
C LEU A 753 10.26 14.69 -29.05
N ALA A 754 11.16 14.92 -28.11
CA ALA A 754 10.94 15.29 -26.71
C ALA A 754 11.65 16.62 -26.35
N SER A 755 11.27 17.70 -27.05
CA SER A 755 11.89 19.01 -26.91
C SER A 755 11.11 19.94 -25.96
N ALA A 756 11.84 20.81 -25.25
CA ALA A 756 11.25 21.91 -24.49
C ALA A 756 10.77 23.08 -25.38
N SER A 757 11.13 23.09 -26.68
CA SER A 757 10.82 24.16 -27.62
C SER A 757 9.45 23.97 -28.28
N ARG A 758 8.57 24.96 -28.15
CA ARG A 758 7.29 24.99 -28.89
C ARG A 758 7.47 25.12 -30.41
N ASN A 759 8.66 25.50 -30.87
CA ASN A 759 8.96 25.65 -32.29
C ASN A 759 9.55 24.38 -32.92
N ALA A 760 9.68 23.29 -32.14
CA ALA A 760 10.27 22.05 -32.59
C ALA A 760 9.66 21.48 -33.91
N PRO A 761 8.33 21.52 -34.13
CA PRO A 761 7.76 21.09 -35.42
C PRO A 761 8.27 21.90 -36.63
N LEU A 762 8.42 23.22 -36.46
CA LEU A 762 8.94 24.11 -37.51
C LEU A 762 10.42 23.83 -37.81
N VAL A 763 11.22 23.54 -36.78
CA VAL A 763 12.63 23.15 -36.95
C VAL A 763 12.73 21.86 -37.76
N LEU A 764 11.93 20.83 -37.43
CA LEU A 764 11.90 19.59 -38.21
C LEU A 764 11.48 19.81 -39.67
N GLU A 765 10.53 20.71 -39.93
CA GLU A 765 10.11 21.06 -41.28
C GLU A 765 11.26 21.67 -42.09
N LYS A 766 12.00 22.63 -41.51
CA LYS A 766 13.15 23.27 -42.16
C LYS A 766 14.31 22.32 -42.43
N LEU A 767 14.54 21.36 -41.52
CA LEU A 767 15.54 20.31 -41.69
C LEU A 767 15.10 19.20 -42.66
N GLY A 768 13.82 19.16 -43.07
CA GLY A 768 13.28 18.11 -43.92
C GLY A 768 13.10 16.77 -43.21
N LEU A 769 12.95 16.78 -41.88
CA LEU A 769 12.88 15.58 -41.03
C LEU A 769 11.48 15.28 -40.50
N SER A 770 10.45 16.09 -40.79
CA SER A 770 9.10 15.89 -40.24
C SER A 770 8.53 14.48 -40.51
N ALA A 771 8.77 13.92 -41.71
CA ALA A 771 8.31 12.57 -42.06
C ALA A 771 9.16 11.43 -41.44
N CYS A 772 10.26 11.78 -40.76
CA CYS A 772 11.14 10.84 -40.09
C CYS A 772 10.72 10.56 -38.64
N PHE A 773 9.91 11.43 -38.03
CA PHE A 773 9.40 11.26 -36.67
C PHE A 773 7.94 10.78 -36.69
N ASP A 774 7.64 9.81 -35.84
CA ASP A 774 6.27 9.31 -35.63
C ASP A 774 5.41 10.33 -34.86
N ALA A 775 6.02 11.08 -33.94
CA ALA A 775 5.33 12.10 -33.14
C ALA A 775 6.29 13.18 -32.59
N VAL A 776 5.73 14.30 -32.13
CA VAL A 776 6.42 15.36 -31.40
C VAL A 776 5.64 15.66 -30.13
N ALA A 777 6.27 15.57 -28.96
CA ALA A 777 5.65 15.89 -27.70
C ALA A 777 5.45 17.41 -27.57
N ASP A 778 4.24 17.83 -27.19
CA ASP A 778 3.89 19.24 -27.03
C ASP A 778 4.17 19.71 -25.59
N PRO A 779 5.17 20.58 -25.36
CA PRO A 779 5.50 21.05 -24.02
C PRO A 779 4.43 21.96 -23.41
N SER A 780 3.44 22.42 -24.17
CA SER A 780 2.32 23.22 -23.64
C SER A 780 1.25 22.39 -22.92
N GLN A 781 1.25 21.07 -23.13
CA GLN A 781 0.35 20.13 -22.46
C GLN A 781 0.95 19.53 -21.18
N LEU A 782 2.16 19.95 -20.81
CA LEU A 782 2.89 19.42 -19.66
C LEU A 782 2.81 20.36 -18.48
N GLN A 783 2.86 19.78 -17.29
CA GLN A 783 2.82 20.55 -16.05
C GLN A 783 4.20 21.12 -15.69
N LYS A 784 5.27 20.36 -15.93
CA LYS A 784 6.65 20.78 -15.71
C LYS A 784 7.55 20.48 -16.90
N GLY A 785 8.51 21.36 -17.14
CA GLY A 785 9.60 21.11 -18.08
C GLY A 785 10.74 20.32 -17.45
N LYS A 786 11.79 20.04 -18.23
CA LYS A 786 13.04 19.43 -17.74
C LYS A 786 13.59 20.27 -16.56
N PRO A 787 14.03 19.67 -15.45
CA PRO A 787 14.43 18.27 -15.29
C PRO A 787 13.32 17.32 -14.78
N GLU A 788 12.05 17.70 -14.89
CA GLU A 788 10.94 16.80 -14.55
C GLU A 788 10.62 15.82 -15.69
N PRO A 789 10.09 14.61 -15.38
CA PRO A 789 10.01 13.52 -16.34
C PRO A 789 8.91 13.69 -17.41
N ASP A 790 8.06 14.72 -17.28
CA ASP A 790 6.84 14.94 -18.05
C ASP A 790 7.02 14.78 -19.57
N ILE A 791 8.01 15.45 -20.16
CA ILE A 791 8.20 15.46 -21.63
C ILE A 791 8.59 14.09 -22.18
N TYR A 792 9.40 13.32 -21.45
CA TYR A 792 9.85 12.00 -21.87
C TYR A 792 8.79 10.93 -21.63
N LEU A 793 8.03 11.02 -20.53
CA LEU A 793 6.88 10.16 -20.32
C LEU A 793 5.79 10.42 -21.37
N LYS A 794 5.57 11.68 -21.76
CA LYS A 794 4.64 12.02 -22.85
C LYS A 794 5.14 11.51 -24.20
N ALA A 795 6.43 11.64 -24.48
CA ALA A 795 7.02 11.12 -25.71
C ALA A 795 6.94 9.58 -25.79
N ALA A 796 7.11 8.86 -24.67
CA ALA A 796 6.87 7.42 -24.60
C ALA A 796 5.39 7.07 -24.84
N GLU A 797 4.44 7.80 -24.24
CA GLU A 797 3.02 7.59 -24.52
C GLU A 797 2.69 7.77 -26.01
N LEU A 798 3.24 8.81 -26.65
CA LEU A 798 3.02 9.10 -28.07
C LEU A 798 3.66 8.09 -29.02
N SER A 799 4.70 7.36 -28.59
CA SER A 799 5.29 6.29 -29.39
C SER A 799 4.37 5.05 -29.45
N GLY A 800 3.45 4.93 -28.49
CA GLY A 800 2.63 3.73 -28.29
C GLY A 800 3.39 2.59 -27.61
N GLU A 801 4.62 2.82 -27.15
CA GLU A 801 5.47 1.82 -26.48
C GLU A 801 5.51 2.06 -24.96
N TRP A 802 5.87 1.02 -24.21
CA TRP A 802 6.07 1.17 -22.77
C TRP A 802 7.37 1.94 -22.48
N TYR A 803 7.39 2.74 -21.42
CA TYR A 803 8.53 3.63 -21.12
C TYR A 803 9.87 2.87 -20.93
N THR A 804 9.85 1.64 -20.40
CA THR A 804 11.06 0.81 -20.26
C THR A 804 11.60 0.29 -21.59
N ASP A 805 10.78 0.29 -22.64
CA ASP A 805 11.15 -0.13 -23.99
C ASP A 805 11.60 1.09 -24.84
N CYS A 806 11.71 2.27 -24.20
CA CYS A 806 12.17 3.51 -24.81
C CYS A 806 13.61 3.84 -24.40
N VAL A 807 14.33 4.56 -25.27
CA VAL A 807 15.63 5.17 -24.96
C VAL A 807 15.56 6.67 -25.21
N GLY A 808 15.91 7.49 -24.22
CA GLY A 808 16.03 8.95 -24.37
C GLY A 808 17.45 9.35 -24.80
N ILE A 809 17.57 10.30 -25.72
CA ILE A 809 18.85 10.88 -26.17
C ILE A 809 18.85 12.38 -25.87
N GLU A 810 19.91 12.86 -25.23
CA GLU A 810 19.99 14.23 -24.72
C GLU A 810 21.44 14.73 -24.64
N ASP A 811 21.65 16.05 -24.80
CA ASP A 811 22.96 16.71 -24.69
C ASP A 811 23.13 17.53 -23.39
N ALA A 812 22.03 17.80 -22.67
CA ALA A 812 22.01 18.58 -21.43
C ALA A 812 21.75 17.75 -20.17
N GLN A 813 22.40 18.11 -19.06
CA GLN A 813 22.23 17.42 -17.77
C GLN A 813 20.77 17.43 -17.30
N SER A 814 20.05 18.55 -17.49
CA SER A 814 18.64 18.67 -17.09
C SER A 814 17.74 17.68 -17.82
N GLY A 815 18.01 17.38 -19.10
CA GLY A 815 17.26 16.38 -19.82
C GLY A 815 17.66 14.95 -19.47
N VAL A 816 18.95 14.68 -19.18
CA VAL A 816 19.38 13.38 -18.66
C VAL A 816 18.68 13.09 -17.34
N ASP A 817 18.63 14.07 -16.43
CA ASP A 817 17.90 13.96 -15.17
C ASP A 817 16.40 13.67 -15.40
N ALA A 818 15.78 14.31 -16.40
CA ALA A 818 14.38 14.06 -16.77
C ALA A 818 14.15 12.62 -17.30
N ILE A 819 15.04 12.12 -18.17
CA ILE A 819 14.99 10.75 -18.69
C ILE A 819 15.12 9.74 -17.54
N LYS A 820 16.10 9.95 -16.65
CA LYS A 820 16.35 9.05 -15.52
C LYS A 820 15.20 9.06 -14.52
N LYS A 821 14.64 10.23 -14.18
CA LYS A 821 13.43 10.31 -13.35
C LYS A 821 12.22 9.62 -13.99
N ALA A 822 12.12 9.59 -15.31
CA ALA A 822 11.05 8.86 -16.01
C ALA A 822 11.20 7.33 -15.93
N GLY A 823 12.35 6.84 -15.43
CA GLY A 823 12.70 5.42 -15.44
C GLY A 823 13.05 4.92 -16.85
N ILE A 824 13.43 5.83 -17.75
CA ILE A 824 13.81 5.53 -19.13
C ILE A 824 15.34 5.45 -19.21
N ARG A 825 15.85 4.62 -20.11
CA ARG A 825 17.29 4.53 -20.37
C ARG A 825 17.79 5.79 -21.07
N ALA A 826 18.88 6.39 -20.57
CA ALA A 826 19.42 7.65 -21.06
C ALA A 826 20.74 7.48 -21.84
N VAL A 827 20.81 8.05 -23.03
CA VAL A 827 22.05 8.24 -23.81
C VAL A 827 22.41 9.71 -23.78
N GLY A 828 23.53 10.04 -23.14
CA GLY A 828 24.08 11.39 -23.11
C GLY A 828 25.04 11.63 -24.29
N VAL A 829 24.83 12.71 -25.03
CA VAL A 829 25.74 13.18 -26.09
C VAL A 829 26.68 14.23 -25.51
N GLY A 830 27.97 13.90 -25.39
CA GLY A 830 29.00 14.76 -24.83
C GLY A 830 29.78 14.09 -23.69
N ARG A 831 30.74 14.83 -23.10
CA ARG A 831 31.74 14.26 -22.19
C ARG A 831 31.45 14.42 -20.70
N ASN A 832 30.49 15.26 -20.32
CA ASN A 832 30.31 15.72 -18.91
C ASN A 832 28.89 15.53 -18.38
N LEU A 833 28.15 14.53 -18.87
CA LEU A 833 26.79 14.23 -18.41
C LEU A 833 26.82 13.12 -17.34
N ARG A 834 26.28 13.41 -16.16
CA ARG A 834 26.22 12.47 -15.03
C ARG A 834 24.91 11.69 -15.07
N GLY A 835 24.96 10.41 -14.70
CA GLY A 835 23.77 9.56 -14.57
C GLY A 835 23.19 9.02 -15.88
N ALA A 836 23.74 9.38 -17.04
CA ALA A 836 23.42 8.73 -18.30
C ALA A 836 23.90 7.27 -18.29
N ASP A 837 23.10 6.37 -18.85
CA ASP A 837 23.39 4.94 -18.94
C ASP A 837 24.45 4.64 -20.01
N ILE A 838 24.47 5.45 -21.07
CA ILE A 838 25.48 5.43 -22.12
C ILE A 838 25.95 6.87 -22.37
N LEU A 839 27.26 7.05 -22.57
CA LEU A 839 27.84 8.32 -23.02
C LEU A 839 28.50 8.12 -24.39
N VAL A 840 28.14 8.98 -25.34
CA VAL A 840 28.80 9.07 -26.64
C VAL A 840 29.50 10.42 -26.76
N SER A 841 30.65 10.46 -27.42
CA SER A 841 31.42 11.71 -27.49
C SER A 841 30.87 12.71 -28.52
N SER A 842 30.10 12.20 -29.49
CA SER A 842 29.39 12.97 -30.53
C SER A 842 28.20 12.19 -31.09
N THR A 843 27.32 12.85 -31.85
CA THR A 843 26.16 12.23 -32.51
C THR A 843 26.55 11.20 -33.59
N GLU A 844 27.79 11.21 -34.10
CA GLU A 844 28.27 10.23 -35.09
C GLU A 844 28.38 8.81 -34.55
N GLU A 845 28.54 8.67 -33.23
CA GLU A 845 28.68 7.39 -32.55
C GLU A 845 27.32 6.71 -32.30
N LEU A 846 26.21 7.44 -32.47
CA LEU A 846 24.87 6.89 -32.29
C LEU A 846 24.60 5.80 -33.33
N SER A 847 24.33 4.59 -32.85
CA SER A 847 24.00 3.43 -33.67
C SER A 847 23.15 2.43 -32.89
N LEU A 848 22.52 1.50 -33.61
CA LEU A 848 21.77 0.40 -32.99
C LEU A 848 22.64 -0.43 -32.03
N ASN A 849 23.93 -0.62 -32.38
CA ASN A 849 24.87 -1.33 -31.51
C ASN A 849 25.10 -0.60 -30.20
N VAL A 850 25.17 0.74 -30.22
CA VAL A 850 25.28 1.54 -28.99
C VAL A 850 24.02 1.37 -28.15
N LEU A 851 22.83 1.42 -28.75
CA LEU A 851 21.58 1.19 -28.02
C LEU A 851 21.44 -0.24 -27.48
N ALA A 852 22.07 -1.22 -28.12
CA ALA A 852 22.01 -2.63 -27.74
C ALA A 852 23.00 -3.03 -26.63
N GLN A 853 23.91 -2.15 -26.22
CA GLN A 853 24.82 -2.46 -25.10
C GLN A 853 24.01 -2.76 -23.85
N GLU A 854 24.34 -3.81 -23.12
CA GLU A 854 23.75 -4.04 -21.79
C GLU A 854 24.37 -3.04 -20.80
N THR A 855 23.53 -2.41 -19.98
CA THR A 855 24.00 -1.64 -18.83
C THR A 855 24.46 -2.63 -17.76
N HIS A 856 25.75 -2.57 -17.40
CA HIS A 856 26.32 -3.35 -16.29
C HIS A 856 25.84 -2.86 -14.92
#